data_AF-A0A8J6GS11-F1
#
_entry.id   AF-A0A8J6GS11-F1
#
_cell.length_a   1.000
_cell.length_b   1.000
_cell.length_c   1.000
_cell.angle_alpha   90.00
_cell.angle_beta   90.00
_cell.angle_gamma   90.00
#
_symmetry.space_group_name_H-M   'P 1'
#
loop_
_entity.id
_entity.type
_entity.pdbx_description
1 polymer ?
#
loop_
_entity_poly.entity_id
_entity_poly.type
_entity_poly.pdbx_seq_one_letter_code
_entity_poly.pdbx_strand_id
1 'polypeptide(L)'
;MSYAEKPDEITKDEWMEKLNNLHVQRADMNRLIMNYLVTVKVVFFSEGFKEAAEKFRMESGIEPSVDLETLDERIKIREMILKGQIQEAIALINSLHPELLDTNRYLYFHLQQQHLIELIRQRETEAALELAQTQLAEQGEESRECLTEMERTLALLAFDSPEESPFGDLLHMMQRQKVWSEVNQAVLDYENRESTPKLAKLLKLLLWAQNELDQKKVKYPKMTDLSKGVIEEPKPECQAWTGMLLLGTCLLYCARVTMPVCTVAMSQDFGWNKKEAGIVLSSFFWGYCLTQVVGGHLGDRIGGEKVILLSASTWGFITTVTPLLAHLGNGHLAFMTFSRILMGLLQGVYFPALASLLSQRVPESERAFTYGTVGAGSQFGTLVTGGIGSVLLDWCGWQSVFYFSGGITLLWVYYVYRYLLNEKDLDLALDVLTQDLPMVRPSKVPWRQLFRKPSVWAAICSQLSSACSFFILLSWLPTFFKETFPHSKGWVFNVVPWLLAIPASPFSGFLSDRLISQGYRVITVRKFMQVMGLGLSRIFALCLGHTTSFLKAVIFASASIGLQTFNQSGISVNIQDLAPSCAGFLFGVANTARALAGVIGVYLSGYLIEATGSWTCIFDLVAIISNLGLGTFLVFGKAQRVDLTPDHEDL
;
A
#
# COMPACT_ATOMS: atom_id res chain seq x y z
N MET A 1 -16.27 -33.16 -12.29
CA MET A 1 -16.08 -32.12 -13.32
C MET A 1 -16.97 -30.94 -12.98
N SER A 2 -16.37 -29.85 -12.50
CA SER A 2 -16.78 -28.46 -12.70
C SER A 2 -15.61 -27.65 -12.17
N TYR A 3 -14.61 -27.43 -13.04
CA TYR A 3 -13.55 -26.47 -12.79
C TYR A 3 -14.21 -25.10 -12.70
N ALA A 4 -14.38 -24.57 -11.49
CA ALA A 4 -14.61 -23.14 -11.32
C ALA A 4 -13.23 -22.50 -11.56
N GLU A 5 -13.00 -22.05 -12.79
CA GLU A 5 -11.86 -21.23 -13.17
C GLU A 5 -11.73 -20.09 -12.15
N LYS A 6 -10.54 -19.95 -11.56
CA LYS A 6 -10.19 -18.75 -10.79
C LYS A 6 -10.42 -17.54 -11.71
N PRO A 7 -11.04 -16.44 -11.25
CA PRO A 7 -11.02 -15.22 -12.02
C PRO A 7 -9.54 -14.81 -12.20
N ASP A 8 -9.07 -14.79 -13.44
CA ASP A 8 -7.71 -14.39 -13.78
C ASP A 8 -7.44 -12.99 -13.23
N GLU A 9 -6.59 -12.87 -12.21
CA GLU A 9 -6.07 -11.59 -11.74
C GLU A 9 -5.04 -11.10 -12.76
N ILE A 10 -5.38 -10.09 -13.56
CA ILE A 10 -4.43 -9.46 -14.49
C ILE A 10 -3.68 -8.37 -13.73
N THR A 11 -2.37 -8.52 -13.59
CA THR A 11 -1.53 -7.50 -12.94
C THR A 11 -1.40 -6.25 -13.82
N LYS A 12 -1.04 -5.10 -13.22
CA LYS A 12 -0.81 -3.87 -13.98
C LYS A 12 0.29 -4.04 -15.03
N ASP A 13 1.34 -4.78 -14.71
CA ASP A 13 2.45 -5.01 -15.64
C ASP A 13 2.02 -5.86 -16.83
N GLU A 14 1.30 -6.97 -16.61
CA GLU A 14 0.72 -7.78 -17.69
C GLU A 14 -0.30 -7.00 -18.52
N TRP A 15 -1.09 -6.15 -17.87
CA TRP A 15 -2.02 -5.25 -18.54
C TRP A 15 -1.29 -4.25 -19.44
N MET A 16 -0.24 -3.60 -18.92
CA MET A 16 0.57 -2.65 -19.68
C MET A 16 1.38 -3.34 -20.78
N GLU A 17 1.85 -4.57 -20.58
CA GLU A 17 2.52 -5.36 -21.60
C GLU A 17 1.56 -5.72 -22.74
N LYS A 18 0.34 -6.18 -22.44
CA LYS A 18 -0.72 -6.38 -23.43
C LYS A 18 -1.05 -5.08 -24.17
N LEU A 19 -1.10 -3.96 -23.45
CA LEU A 19 -1.39 -2.64 -24.02
C LEU A 19 -0.25 -2.12 -24.91
N ASN A 20 1.00 -2.37 -24.54
CA ASN A 20 2.19 -2.04 -25.34
C ASN A 20 2.30 -2.93 -26.59
N ASN A 21 1.85 -4.19 -26.50
CA ASN A 21 1.80 -5.12 -27.63
C ASN A 21 0.67 -4.79 -28.62
N LEU A 22 -0.32 -4.00 -28.22
CA LEU A 22 -1.38 -3.50 -29.10
C LEU A 22 -0.87 -2.31 -29.92
N HIS A 23 -0.45 -2.59 -31.15
CA HIS A 23 -0.03 -1.55 -32.07
C HIS A 23 -1.25 -0.86 -32.72
N VAL A 24 -1.69 0.26 -32.14
CA VAL A 24 -2.70 1.12 -32.77
C VAL A 24 -2.02 1.99 -33.81
N GLN A 25 -2.42 1.86 -35.08
CA GLN A 25 -1.86 2.68 -36.14
C GLN A 25 -2.26 4.15 -35.94
N ARG A 26 -1.32 5.07 -36.17
CA ARG A 26 -1.57 6.52 -36.11
C ARG A 26 -2.74 6.94 -37.01
N ALA A 27 -2.92 6.27 -38.14
CA ALA A 27 -4.03 6.50 -39.06
C ALA A 27 -5.40 6.24 -38.40
N ASP A 28 -5.52 5.20 -37.56
CA ASP A 28 -6.79 4.87 -36.90
C ASP A 28 -7.12 5.86 -35.78
N MET A 29 -6.11 6.30 -35.02
CA MET A 29 -6.28 7.40 -34.05
C MET A 29 -6.72 8.69 -34.74
N ASN A 30 -6.07 9.04 -35.85
CA ASN A 30 -6.42 10.23 -36.62
C ASN A 30 -7.85 10.12 -37.20
N ARG A 31 -8.30 8.93 -37.64
CA ARG A 31 -9.69 8.70 -38.07
C ARG A 31 -10.68 8.89 -36.91
N LEU A 32 -10.33 8.44 -35.71
CA LEU A 32 -11.16 8.61 -34.52
C LEU A 32 -11.30 10.09 -34.14
N ILE A 33 -10.20 10.84 -34.17
CA ILE A 33 -10.18 12.29 -33.92
C ILE A 33 -10.97 13.01 -35.01
N MET A 34 -10.77 12.66 -36.29
CA MET A 34 -11.52 13.23 -37.41
C MET A 34 -13.02 12.96 -37.25
N ASN A 35 -13.42 11.73 -36.90
CA ASN A 35 -14.81 11.41 -36.60
C ASN A 35 -15.36 12.24 -35.43
N TYR A 36 -14.59 12.46 -34.36
CA TYR A 36 -15.02 13.29 -33.25
C TYR A 36 -15.23 14.75 -33.68
N LEU A 37 -14.25 15.35 -34.38
CA LEU A 37 -14.33 16.73 -34.86
C LEU A 37 -15.52 16.95 -35.81
N VAL A 38 -15.82 15.95 -36.64
CA VAL A 38 -16.92 16.01 -37.62
C VAL A 38 -18.27 15.68 -37.01
N THR A 39 -18.37 14.72 -36.08
CA THR A 39 -19.64 14.25 -35.49
C THR A 39 -20.10 15.10 -34.29
N VAL A 40 -19.19 15.59 -33.43
CA VAL A 40 -19.57 16.49 -32.31
C VAL A 40 -20.11 17.82 -32.81
N LYS A 41 -19.59 18.29 -33.95
CA LYS A 41 -20.05 19.50 -34.65
C LYS A 41 -21.54 19.44 -34.99
N VAL A 42 -22.09 18.23 -35.16
CA VAL A 42 -23.48 18.06 -35.52
C VAL A 42 -24.39 18.28 -34.30
N VAL A 43 -24.00 17.89 -33.09
CA VAL A 43 -24.96 17.79 -31.97
C VAL A 43 -24.99 19.02 -31.05
N PHE A 44 -23.90 19.79 -30.85
CA PHE A 44 -23.89 20.81 -29.77
C PHE A 44 -23.21 22.18 -30.05
N PHE A 45 -22.09 22.26 -30.80
CA PHE A 45 -21.29 23.51 -30.90
C PHE A 45 -20.70 23.70 -32.30
N SER A 46 -21.04 24.80 -33.00
CA SER A 46 -20.72 24.98 -34.42
C SER A 46 -19.54 25.91 -34.72
N GLU A 47 -19.13 26.81 -33.84
CA GLU A 47 -18.24 27.92 -34.27
C GLU A 47 -16.73 27.61 -34.26
N GLY A 48 -16.24 26.63 -33.46
CA GLY A 48 -14.78 26.41 -33.31
C GLY A 48 -14.17 25.17 -33.98
N PHE A 49 -14.98 24.20 -34.42
CA PHE A 49 -14.48 22.85 -34.77
C PHE A 49 -14.32 22.59 -36.27
N LYS A 50 -14.91 23.42 -37.17
CA LYS A 50 -14.71 23.31 -38.63
C LYS A 50 -13.26 23.61 -39.02
N GLU A 51 -12.75 24.75 -38.57
CA GLU A 51 -11.37 25.15 -38.81
C GLU A 51 -10.39 24.14 -38.21
N ALA A 52 -10.73 23.58 -37.05
CA ALA A 52 -9.95 22.51 -36.42
C ALA A 52 -9.95 21.24 -37.28
N ALA A 53 -11.08 20.82 -37.84
CA ALA A 53 -11.18 19.68 -38.75
C ALA A 53 -10.42 19.91 -40.08
N GLU A 54 -10.49 21.12 -40.64
CA GLU A 54 -9.77 21.50 -41.86
C GLU A 54 -8.26 21.53 -41.66
N LYS A 55 -7.80 22.18 -40.59
CA LYS A 55 -6.38 22.16 -40.19
C LYS A 55 -5.92 20.74 -39.93
N PHE A 56 -6.72 19.96 -39.19
CA PHE A 56 -6.40 18.56 -38.90
C PHE A 56 -6.36 17.70 -40.18
N ARG A 57 -7.23 17.94 -41.16
CA ARG A 57 -7.18 17.27 -42.48
C ARG A 57 -5.87 17.58 -43.19
N MET A 58 -5.46 18.85 -43.23
CA MET A 58 -4.21 19.28 -43.87
C MET A 58 -2.97 18.66 -43.21
N GLU A 59 -2.98 18.56 -41.89
CA GLU A 59 -1.85 18.00 -41.11
C GLU A 59 -1.81 16.46 -41.10
N SER A 60 -2.97 15.80 -41.04
CA SER A 60 -3.07 14.34 -40.91
C SER A 60 -3.16 13.61 -42.25
N GLY A 61 -3.51 14.31 -43.33
CA GLY A 61 -3.74 13.72 -44.66
C GLY A 61 -4.98 12.83 -44.74
N ILE A 62 -5.84 12.82 -43.72
CA ILE A 62 -7.07 12.02 -43.67
C ILE A 62 -8.24 12.83 -44.18
N GLU A 63 -8.91 12.31 -45.20
CA GLU A 63 -10.15 12.91 -45.68
C GLU A 63 -11.28 12.70 -44.65
N PRO A 64 -12.07 13.75 -44.34
CA PRO A 64 -13.22 13.61 -43.48
C PRO A 64 -14.24 12.67 -44.12
N SER A 65 -14.93 11.88 -43.30
CA SER A 65 -16.00 10.98 -43.77
C SER A 65 -17.25 11.72 -44.25
N VAL A 66 -17.26 13.05 -44.16
CA VAL A 66 -18.37 13.94 -44.47
C VAL A 66 -17.82 15.14 -45.23
N ASP A 67 -18.53 15.53 -46.28
CA ASP A 67 -18.25 16.77 -46.98
C ASP A 67 -18.47 17.98 -46.06
N LEU A 68 -17.45 18.82 -45.95
CA LEU A 68 -17.43 19.93 -45.01
C LEU A 68 -18.49 21.00 -45.36
N GLU A 69 -18.96 21.04 -46.60
CA GLU A 69 -20.01 21.95 -47.08
C GLU A 69 -21.39 21.60 -46.49
N THR A 70 -21.72 20.31 -46.34
CA THR A 70 -22.97 19.84 -45.68
C THR A 70 -23.05 20.24 -44.19
N LEU A 71 -21.92 20.63 -43.60
CA LEU A 71 -21.92 21.18 -42.24
C LEU A 71 -22.34 22.65 -42.22
N ASP A 72 -22.03 23.42 -43.25
CA ASP A 72 -22.43 24.84 -43.33
C ASP A 72 -23.94 24.98 -43.51
N GLU A 73 -24.54 24.06 -44.25
CA GLU A 73 -26.00 23.93 -44.42
C GLU A 73 -26.71 23.69 -43.08
N ARG A 74 -26.22 22.73 -42.28
CA ARG A 74 -26.75 22.46 -40.94
C ARG A 74 -26.55 23.61 -39.96
N ILE A 75 -25.43 24.34 -40.07
CA ILE A 75 -25.19 25.55 -39.26
C ILE A 75 -26.21 26.63 -39.60
N LYS A 76 -26.53 26.82 -40.88
CA LYS A 76 -27.57 27.79 -41.31
C LYS A 76 -28.95 27.41 -40.77
N ILE A 77 -29.34 26.13 -40.85
CA ILE A 77 -30.62 25.65 -40.29
C ILE A 77 -30.67 25.93 -38.78
N ARG A 78 -29.59 25.61 -38.04
CA ARG A 78 -29.49 25.90 -36.61
C ARG A 78 -29.65 27.38 -36.31
N GLU A 79 -28.93 28.23 -37.02
CA GLU A 79 -28.99 29.68 -36.80
C GLU A 79 -30.41 30.21 -37.02
N MET A 80 -31.10 29.76 -38.06
CA MET A 80 -32.49 30.14 -38.33
C MET A 80 -33.41 29.71 -37.18
N ILE A 81 -33.29 28.46 -36.69
CA ILE A 81 -34.10 27.96 -35.56
C ILE A 81 -33.82 28.74 -34.28
N LEU A 82 -32.55 28.98 -33.97
CA LEU A 82 -32.15 29.70 -32.76
C LEU A 82 -32.52 31.18 -32.80
N LYS A 83 -32.55 31.81 -33.98
CA LYS A 83 -33.04 33.19 -34.21
C LYS A 83 -34.57 33.28 -34.22
N GLY A 84 -35.29 32.15 -34.28
CA GLY A 84 -36.75 32.10 -34.35
C GLY A 84 -37.33 32.22 -35.77
N GLN A 85 -36.49 32.14 -36.81
CA GLN A 85 -36.89 32.17 -38.22
C GLN A 85 -37.31 30.77 -38.69
N ILE A 86 -38.36 30.21 -38.08
CA ILE A 86 -38.73 28.80 -38.27
C ILE A 86 -39.22 28.50 -39.69
N GLN A 87 -39.98 29.40 -40.31
CA GLN A 87 -40.46 29.21 -41.69
C GLN A 87 -39.32 29.18 -42.72
N GLU A 88 -38.31 30.04 -42.53
CA GLU A 88 -37.09 30.00 -43.35
C GLU A 88 -36.31 28.70 -43.14
N ALA A 89 -36.26 28.22 -41.89
CA ALA A 89 -35.64 26.93 -41.56
C ALA A 89 -36.36 25.76 -42.24
N ILE A 90 -37.70 25.73 -42.23
CA ILE A 90 -38.52 24.71 -42.90
C ILE A 90 -38.27 24.72 -44.41
N ALA A 91 -38.28 25.90 -45.03
CA ALA A 91 -38.01 26.04 -46.46
C ALA A 91 -36.61 25.54 -46.82
N LEU A 92 -35.61 25.87 -46.00
CA LEU A 92 -34.23 25.41 -46.18
C LEU A 92 -34.13 23.89 -46.00
N ILE A 93 -34.76 23.32 -44.97
CA ILE A 93 -34.81 21.85 -44.75
C ILE A 93 -35.42 21.14 -45.96
N ASN A 94 -36.56 21.60 -46.47
CA ASN A 94 -37.21 21.00 -47.65
C ASN A 94 -36.38 21.13 -48.92
N SER A 95 -35.58 22.21 -49.05
CA SER A 95 -34.69 22.39 -50.20
C SER A 95 -33.49 21.44 -50.17
N LEU A 96 -32.95 21.15 -48.99
CA LEU A 96 -31.74 20.36 -48.80
C LEU A 96 -32.03 18.86 -48.63
N HIS A 97 -33.14 18.53 -47.97
CA HIS A 97 -33.58 17.17 -47.69
C HIS A 97 -35.05 17.01 -48.09
N PRO A 98 -35.33 16.85 -49.40
CA PRO A 98 -36.68 16.59 -49.89
C PRO A 98 -37.27 15.36 -49.18
N GLU A 99 -38.56 15.38 -48.85
CA GLU A 99 -39.29 14.28 -48.19
C GLU A 99 -38.97 14.02 -46.70
N LEU A 100 -37.99 14.72 -46.09
CA LEU A 100 -37.64 14.52 -44.67
C LEU A 100 -38.83 14.85 -43.75
N LEU A 101 -39.45 16.01 -43.97
CA LEU A 101 -40.59 16.48 -43.17
C LEU A 101 -41.88 15.72 -43.52
N ASP A 102 -41.99 15.20 -44.75
CA ASP A 102 -43.12 14.37 -45.18
C ASP A 102 -43.08 12.98 -44.51
N THR A 103 -41.86 12.44 -44.34
CA THR A 103 -41.63 11.14 -43.69
C THR A 103 -41.74 11.25 -42.17
N ASN A 104 -41.23 12.33 -41.58
CA ASN A 104 -41.24 12.55 -40.14
C ASN A 104 -42.29 13.61 -39.73
N ARG A 105 -43.55 13.18 -39.72
CA ARG A 105 -44.69 14.04 -39.33
C ARG A 105 -44.56 14.65 -37.94
N TYR A 106 -43.93 13.94 -37.01
CA TYR A 106 -43.72 14.41 -35.64
C TYR A 106 -42.70 15.56 -35.59
N LEU A 107 -41.61 15.47 -36.35
CA LEU A 107 -40.66 16.59 -36.46
C LEU A 107 -41.30 17.83 -37.08
N TYR A 108 -42.12 17.64 -38.12
CA TYR A 108 -42.87 18.72 -38.74
C TYR A 108 -43.80 19.41 -37.73
N PHE A 109 -44.50 18.63 -36.89
CA PHE A 109 -45.30 19.15 -35.78
C PHE A 109 -44.46 20.02 -34.83
N HIS A 110 -43.31 19.54 -34.36
CA HIS A 110 -42.44 20.29 -33.43
C HIS A 110 -41.91 21.60 -34.02
N LEU A 111 -41.60 21.62 -35.32
CA LEU A 111 -41.24 22.84 -36.03
C LEU A 111 -42.42 23.83 -36.09
N GLN A 112 -43.62 23.36 -36.43
CA GLN A 112 -44.81 24.21 -36.47
C GLN A 112 -45.23 24.69 -35.06
N GLN A 113 -45.09 23.84 -34.04
CA GLN A 113 -45.28 24.21 -32.64
C GLN A 113 -44.27 25.28 -32.22
N GLN A 114 -42.99 25.16 -32.62
CA GLN A 114 -42.01 26.20 -32.33
C GLN A 114 -42.37 27.51 -33.02
N HIS A 115 -42.85 27.46 -34.25
CA HIS A 115 -43.31 28.66 -34.95
C HIS A 115 -44.51 29.31 -34.25
N LEU A 116 -45.47 28.51 -33.77
CA LEU A 116 -46.58 28.98 -32.92
C LEU A 116 -46.07 29.67 -31.65
N ILE A 117 -45.06 29.09 -30.98
CA ILE A 117 -44.41 29.70 -29.80
C ILE A 117 -43.76 31.05 -30.16
N GLU A 118 -43.17 31.19 -31.35
CA GLU A 118 -42.61 32.48 -31.80
C GLU A 118 -43.69 33.53 -32.08
N LEU A 119 -44.83 33.16 -32.65
CA LEU A 119 -45.98 34.07 -32.84
C LEU A 119 -46.55 34.54 -31.50
N ILE A 120 -46.67 33.64 -30.52
CA ILE A 120 -47.07 33.96 -29.15
C ILE A 120 -46.08 34.94 -28.50
N ARG A 121 -44.77 34.74 -28.72
CA ARG A 121 -43.71 35.62 -28.22
C ARG A 121 -43.78 37.03 -28.83
N GLN A 122 -44.16 37.12 -30.10
CA GLN A 122 -44.34 38.38 -30.82
C GLN A 122 -45.70 39.06 -30.52
N ARG A 123 -46.56 38.41 -29.73
CA ARG A 123 -47.94 38.84 -29.39
C ARG A 123 -48.87 38.90 -30.61
N GLU A 124 -48.59 38.13 -31.65
CA GLU A 124 -49.43 38.00 -32.84
C GLU A 124 -50.50 36.90 -32.62
N THR A 125 -51.47 37.20 -31.77
CA THR A 125 -52.48 36.21 -31.31
C THR A 125 -53.41 35.72 -32.42
N GLU A 126 -53.79 36.60 -33.35
CA GLU A 126 -54.66 36.23 -34.49
C GLU A 126 -53.95 35.23 -35.42
N ALA A 127 -52.68 35.50 -35.78
CA ALA A 127 -51.86 34.62 -36.61
C ALA A 127 -51.57 33.28 -35.90
N ALA A 128 -51.33 33.31 -34.58
CA ALA A 128 -51.14 32.11 -33.78
C ALA A 128 -52.38 31.20 -33.78
N LEU A 129 -53.58 31.78 -33.63
CA LEU A 129 -54.84 31.04 -33.65
C LEU A 129 -55.16 30.48 -35.04
N GLU A 130 -54.92 31.25 -36.09
CA GLU A 130 -55.09 30.80 -37.48
C GLU A 130 -54.19 29.60 -37.80
N LEU A 131 -52.91 29.67 -37.40
CA LEU A 131 -51.96 28.58 -37.60
C LEU A 131 -52.35 27.32 -36.80
N ALA A 132 -52.79 27.49 -35.56
CA ALA A 132 -53.24 26.37 -34.74
C ALA A 132 -54.45 25.66 -35.36
N GLN A 133 -55.42 26.43 -35.89
CA GLN A 133 -56.62 25.88 -36.53
C GLN A 133 -56.35 25.22 -37.88
N THR A 134 -55.46 25.80 -38.69
CA THR A 134 -55.27 25.37 -40.09
C THR A 134 -54.22 24.28 -40.25
N GLN A 135 -53.16 24.28 -39.44
CA GLN A 135 -52.01 23.38 -39.64
C GLN A 135 -51.79 22.37 -38.51
N LEU A 136 -52.16 22.70 -37.27
CA LEU A 136 -51.88 21.86 -36.09
C LEU A 136 -53.09 21.02 -35.63
N ALA A 137 -54.32 21.44 -35.95
CA ALA A 137 -55.55 20.77 -35.50
C ALA A 137 -55.64 19.31 -35.99
N GLU A 138 -55.37 19.05 -37.28
CA GLU A 138 -55.42 17.70 -37.84
C GLU A 138 -54.39 16.76 -37.18
N GLN A 139 -53.19 17.27 -36.85
CA GLN A 139 -52.14 16.46 -36.24
C GLN A 139 -52.38 16.17 -34.74
N GLY A 140 -53.10 17.05 -34.05
CA GLY A 140 -53.55 16.82 -32.67
C GLY A 140 -54.61 15.73 -32.56
N GLU A 141 -55.44 15.53 -33.60
CA GLU A 141 -56.42 14.44 -33.63
C GLU A 141 -55.78 13.07 -33.89
N GLU A 142 -54.70 13.02 -34.68
CA GLU A 142 -53.99 11.78 -35.02
C GLU A 142 -53.11 11.25 -33.87
N SER A 143 -52.55 12.13 -33.02
CA SER A 143 -51.62 11.74 -31.95
C SER A 143 -51.94 12.40 -30.61
N ARG A 144 -52.14 11.56 -29.59
CA ARG A 144 -52.40 12.00 -28.21
C ARG A 144 -51.22 12.78 -27.60
N GLU A 145 -50.00 12.47 -27.99
CA GLU A 145 -48.80 13.18 -27.51
C GLU A 145 -48.73 14.60 -28.10
N CYS A 146 -49.01 14.75 -29.40
CA CYS A 146 -49.11 16.04 -30.08
C CYS A 146 -50.24 16.90 -29.49
N LEU A 147 -51.39 16.29 -29.16
CA LEU A 147 -52.50 16.97 -28.50
C LEU A 147 -52.08 17.59 -27.17
N THR A 148 -51.38 16.83 -26.31
CA THR A 148 -50.94 17.32 -25.01
C THR A 148 -49.92 18.47 -25.12
N GLU A 149 -49.01 18.41 -26.09
CA GLU A 149 -48.03 19.47 -26.33
C GLU A 149 -48.71 20.72 -26.92
N MET A 150 -49.70 20.54 -27.79
CA MET A 150 -50.51 21.64 -28.33
C MET A 150 -51.35 22.33 -27.25
N GLU A 151 -51.99 21.57 -26.35
CA GLU A 151 -52.74 22.11 -25.20
C GLU A 151 -51.85 22.99 -24.32
N ARG A 152 -50.62 22.54 -24.04
CA ARG A 152 -49.63 23.30 -23.26
C ARG A 152 -49.21 24.60 -23.97
N THR A 153 -48.97 24.54 -25.28
CA THR A 153 -48.59 25.73 -26.06
C THR A 153 -49.75 26.73 -26.18
N LEU A 154 -50.98 26.26 -26.40
CA LEU A 154 -52.17 27.12 -26.49
C LEU A 154 -52.56 27.71 -25.14
N ALA A 155 -52.28 27.03 -24.03
CA ALA A 155 -52.49 27.58 -22.69
C ALA A 155 -51.72 28.90 -22.46
N LEU A 156 -50.61 29.13 -23.18
CA LEU A 156 -49.87 30.40 -23.12
C LEU A 156 -50.71 31.60 -23.57
N LEU A 157 -51.68 31.40 -24.47
CA LEU A 157 -52.58 32.46 -24.96
C LEU A 157 -53.60 32.90 -23.91
N ALA A 158 -53.81 32.11 -22.86
CA ALA A 158 -54.76 32.43 -21.80
C ALA A 158 -54.22 33.43 -20.76
N PHE A 159 -52.94 33.81 -20.86
CA PHE A 159 -52.27 34.71 -19.91
C PHE A 159 -51.88 36.02 -20.59
N ASP A 160 -52.14 37.15 -19.93
CA ASP A 160 -51.73 38.49 -20.40
C ASP A 160 -50.20 38.62 -20.52
N SER A 161 -49.47 37.88 -19.68
CA SER A 161 -48.00 37.73 -19.69
C SER A 161 -47.64 36.25 -19.87
N PRO A 162 -47.41 35.77 -21.10
CA PRO A 162 -47.11 34.35 -21.38
C PRO A 162 -45.89 33.80 -20.64
N GLU A 163 -44.90 34.65 -20.33
CA GLU A 163 -43.66 34.29 -19.62
C GLU A 163 -43.89 33.92 -18.15
N GLU A 164 -44.93 34.46 -17.51
CA GLU A 164 -45.28 34.18 -16.11
C GLU A 164 -46.20 32.97 -15.97
N SER A 165 -46.59 32.36 -17.08
CA SER A 165 -47.46 31.19 -17.09
C SER A 165 -46.74 29.94 -16.53
N PRO A 166 -47.49 28.93 -16.03
CA PRO A 166 -46.92 27.63 -15.66
C PRO A 166 -46.17 26.91 -16.79
N PHE A 167 -46.34 27.35 -18.04
CA PHE A 167 -45.71 26.80 -19.25
C PHE A 167 -44.72 27.79 -19.90
N GLY A 168 -44.29 28.83 -19.17
CA GLY A 168 -43.33 29.82 -19.64
C GLY A 168 -41.95 29.23 -20.00
N ASP A 169 -41.67 27.98 -19.57
CA ASP A 169 -40.49 27.21 -19.96
C ASP A 169 -40.39 27.02 -21.49
N LEU A 170 -41.53 26.91 -22.18
CA LEU A 170 -41.60 26.82 -23.64
C LEU A 170 -41.09 28.07 -24.36
N LEU A 171 -41.12 29.25 -23.71
CA LEU A 171 -40.61 30.50 -24.26
C LEU A 171 -39.09 30.64 -24.06
N HIS A 172 -38.46 29.78 -23.26
CA HIS A 172 -37.03 29.85 -22.99
C HIS A 172 -36.18 29.39 -24.19
N MET A 173 -34.92 29.84 -24.25
CA MET A 173 -33.96 29.45 -25.29
C MET A 173 -33.73 27.92 -25.35
N MET A 174 -33.94 27.21 -24.24
CA MET A 174 -33.80 25.76 -24.18
C MET A 174 -34.80 25.03 -25.10
N GLN A 175 -36.00 25.59 -25.32
CA GLN A 175 -36.97 24.98 -26.23
C GLN A 175 -36.49 25.05 -27.68
N ARG A 176 -35.95 26.19 -28.13
CA ARG A 176 -35.31 26.31 -29.46
C ARG A 176 -34.14 25.34 -29.64
N GLN A 177 -33.35 25.12 -28.59
CA GLN A 177 -32.25 24.15 -28.60
C GLN A 177 -32.75 22.70 -28.70
N LYS A 178 -33.87 22.36 -28.04
CA LYS A 178 -34.51 21.05 -28.13
C LYS A 178 -34.99 20.77 -29.56
N VAL A 179 -35.74 21.69 -30.16
CA VAL A 179 -36.24 21.57 -31.54
C VAL A 179 -35.09 21.43 -32.52
N TRP A 180 -34.02 22.22 -32.36
CA TRP A 180 -32.80 22.04 -33.15
C TRP A 180 -32.19 20.65 -32.98
N SER A 181 -32.08 20.13 -31.75
CA SER A 181 -31.53 18.80 -31.49
C SER A 181 -32.32 17.70 -32.21
N GLU A 182 -33.66 17.83 -32.25
CA GLU A 182 -34.56 16.90 -32.94
C GLU A 182 -34.41 16.98 -34.46
N VAL A 183 -34.39 18.19 -35.03
CA VAL A 183 -34.11 18.42 -36.47
C VAL A 183 -32.76 17.81 -36.84
N ASN A 184 -31.75 18.08 -36.02
CA ASN A 184 -30.40 17.62 -36.27
C ASN A 184 -30.27 16.10 -36.23
N GLN A 185 -30.97 15.45 -35.30
CA GLN A 185 -31.04 13.99 -35.24
C GLN A 185 -31.74 13.43 -36.48
N ALA A 186 -32.88 14.00 -36.89
CA ALA A 186 -33.61 13.52 -38.05
C ALA A 186 -32.85 13.71 -39.37
N VAL A 187 -32.14 14.84 -39.54
CA VAL A 187 -31.25 15.07 -40.69
C VAL A 187 -30.13 14.02 -40.71
N LEU A 188 -29.52 13.71 -39.56
CA LEU A 188 -28.50 12.68 -39.46
C LEU A 188 -29.02 11.27 -39.81
N ASP A 189 -30.21 10.93 -39.32
CA ASP A 189 -30.85 9.65 -39.59
C ASP A 189 -31.21 9.52 -41.08
N TYR A 190 -31.70 10.59 -41.70
CA TYR A 190 -31.97 10.66 -43.15
C TYR A 190 -30.70 10.49 -43.99
N GLU A 191 -29.59 11.06 -43.55
CA GLU A 191 -28.28 10.88 -44.18
C GLU A 191 -27.63 9.51 -43.87
N ASN A 192 -28.29 8.62 -43.09
CA ASN A 192 -27.76 7.36 -42.57
C ASN A 192 -26.43 7.53 -41.79
N ARG A 193 -26.31 8.60 -41.00
CA ARG A 193 -25.09 8.95 -40.27
C ARG A 193 -25.21 8.67 -38.77
N GLU A 194 -24.09 8.30 -38.14
CA GLU A 194 -24.05 8.09 -36.70
C GLU A 194 -24.19 9.42 -35.93
N SER A 195 -25.23 9.54 -35.11
CA SER A 195 -25.49 10.72 -34.26
C SER A 195 -24.50 10.88 -33.09
N THR A 196 -23.79 9.82 -32.69
CA THR A 196 -22.85 9.85 -31.58
C THR A 196 -21.41 9.58 -32.04
N PRO A 197 -20.42 10.40 -31.60
CA PRO A 197 -19.02 10.17 -31.93
C PRO A 197 -18.53 8.80 -31.48
N LYS A 198 -17.70 8.15 -32.31
CA LYS A 198 -17.14 6.83 -32.00
C LYS A 198 -16.31 6.83 -30.72
N LEU A 199 -15.57 7.92 -30.46
CA LEU A 199 -14.82 8.09 -29.21
C LEU A 199 -15.74 8.06 -27.98
N ALA A 200 -16.90 8.72 -28.05
CA ALA A 200 -17.86 8.73 -26.94
C ALA A 200 -18.46 7.33 -26.71
N LYS A 201 -18.74 6.56 -27.78
CA LYS A 201 -19.17 5.16 -27.67
C LYS A 201 -18.10 4.29 -27.00
N LEU A 202 -16.83 4.44 -27.39
CA LEU A 202 -15.72 3.71 -26.78
C LEU A 202 -15.56 4.01 -25.29
N LEU A 203 -15.67 5.28 -24.89
CA LEU A 203 -15.62 5.68 -23.47
C LEU A 203 -16.79 5.10 -22.67
N LYS A 204 -18.00 5.10 -23.24
CA LYS A 204 -19.18 4.47 -22.62
C LYS A 204 -19.00 2.97 -22.46
N LEU A 205 -18.48 2.29 -23.48
CA LEU A 205 -18.16 0.86 -23.44
C LEU A 205 -17.11 0.54 -22.37
N LEU A 206 -16.07 1.37 -22.25
CA LEU A 206 -15.05 1.22 -21.21
C LEU A 206 -15.66 1.36 -19.81
N LEU A 207 -16.44 2.41 -19.57
CA LEU A 207 -17.11 2.61 -18.28
C LEU A 207 -18.08 1.47 -17.94
N TRP A 208 -18.84 1.01 -18.94
CA TRP A 208 -19.73 -0.13 -18.79
C TRP A 208 -18.97 -1.43 -18.46
N ALA A 209 -17.88 -1.71 -19.16
CA ALA A 209 -17.05 -2.88 -18.90
C ALA A 209 -16.42 -2.85 -17.50
N GLN A 210 -15.94 -1.69 -17.04
CA GLN A 210 -15.44 -1.51 -15.68
C GLN A 210 -16.54 -1.79 -14.63
N ASN A 211 -17.75 -1.29 -14.85
CA ASN A 211 -18.88 -1.53 -13.94
C ASN A 211 -19.28 -3.02 -13.90
N GLU A 212 -19.28 -3.72 -15.04
CA GLU A 212 -19.55 -5.16 -15.08
C GLU A 212 -18.47 -5.97 -14.33
N LEU A 213 -17.20 -5.59 -14.47
CA LEU A 213 -16.10 -6.22 -13.74
C LEU A 213 -16.20 -5.97 -12.22
N ASP A 214 -16.60 -4.75 -11.83
CA ASP A 214 -16.84 -4.39 -10.43
C ASP A 214 -17.99 -5.22 -9.82
N GLN A 215 -19.10 -5.38 -10.55
CA GLN A 215 -20.24 -6.21 -10.10
C GLN A 215 -19.83 -7.68 -9.90
N LYS A 216 -18.94 -8.18 -10.77
CA LYS A 216 -18.39 -9.55 -10.69
C LYS A 216 -17.23 -9.69 -9.69
N LYS A 217 -16.85 -8.60 -9.00
CA LYS A 217 -15.74 -8.55 -8.02
C LYS A 217 -14.39 -9.03 -8.59
N VAL A 218 -14.15 -8.79 -9.88
CA VAL A 218 -12.87 -9.12 -10.52
C VAL A 218 -11.86 -8.02 -10.15
N LYS A 219 -10.62 -8.40 -9.81
CA LYS A 219 -9.53 -7.42 -9.59
C LYS A 219 -8.89 -7.07 -10.93
N TYR A 220 -8.92 -5.81 -11.30
CA TYR A 220 -8.31 -5.31 -12.53
C TYR A 220 -7.79 -3.88 -12.35
N PRO A 221 -6.81 -3.43 -13.16
CA PRO A 221 -6.36 -2.04 -13.17
C PRO A 221 -7.49 -1.12 -13.67
N LYS A 222 -7.96 -0.20 -12.83
CA LYS A 222 -9.11 0.66 -13.13
C LYS A 222 -8.64 2.03 -13.62
N MET A 223 -9.20 2.50 -14.73
CA MET A 223 -8.99 3.88 -15.17
C MET A 223 -9.92 4.81 -14.36
N THR A 224 -9.32 5.61 -13.48
CA THR A 224 -10.03 6.52 -12.57
C THR A 224 -10.16 7.92 -13.16
N ASP A 225 -9.13 8.38 -13.88
CA ASP A 225 -9.14 9.65 -14.60
C ASP A 225 -9.09 9.41 -16.11
N LEU A 226 -10.26 9.51 -16.77
CA LEU A 226 -10.41 9.38 -18.22
C LEU A 226 -9.66 10.49 -19.00
N SER A 227 -9.47 11.66 -18.39
CA SER A 227 -8.84 12.81 -19.06
C SER A 227 -7.32 12.69 -19.10
N LYS A 228 -6.71 12.14 -18.04
CA LYS A 228 -5.27 11.93 -17.93
C LYS A 228 -4.85 10.48 -18.25
N GLY A 229 -5.81 9.57 -18.42
CA GLY A 229 -5.57 8.16 -18.67
C GLY A 229 -4.90 7.44 -17.51
N VAL A 230 -5.14 7.88 -16.26
CA VAL A 230 -4.47 7.31 -15.08
C VAL A 230 -5.14 5.98 -14.71
N ILE A 231 -4.32 4.93 -14.65
CA ILE A 231 -4.72 3.57 -14.27
C ILE A 231 -4.21 3.29 -12.85
N GLU A 232 -5.15 3.09 -11.91
CA GLU A 232 -4.89 2.74 -10.52
C GLU A 232 -5.11 1.24 -10.27
N GLU A 233 -4.29 0.66 -9.40
CA GLU A 233 -4.47 -0.71 -8.91
C GLU A 233 -5.59 -0.77 -7.86
N PRO A 234 -6.29 -1.92 -7.71
CA PRO A 234 -7.28 -2.09 -6.65
C PRO A 234 -6.62 -1.96 -5.28
N LYS A 235 -6.81 -0.81 -4.60
CA LYS A 235 -6.07 -0.40 -3.39
C LYS A 235 -6.64 -0.72 -1.98
N PRO A 236 -7.71 -1.52 -1.73
CA PRO A 236 -8.19 -1.68 -0.34
C PRO A 236 -7.49 -2.75 0.53
N GLU A 237 -6.87 -3.81 -0.05
CA GLU A 237 -6.31 -4.91 0.76
C GLU A 237 -4.93 -4.57 1.38
N CYS A 238 -4.10 -3.79 0.72
CA CYS A 238 -2.71 -3.52 1.15
C CYS A 238 -2.63 -2.77 2.50
N GLN A 239 -3.55 -1.84 2.76
CA GLN A 239 -3.58 -1.08 4.02
C GLN A 239 -4.03 -1.93 5.20
N ALA A 240 -5.05 -2.78 5.01
CA ALA A 240 -5.51 -3.72 6.02
C ALA A 240 -4.40 -4.73 6.38
N TRP A 241 -3.74 -5.30 5.38
CA TRP A 241 -2.59 -6.19 5.58
C TRP A 241 -1.43 -5.49 6.30
N THR A 242 -1.12 -4.24 5.95
CA THR A 242 -0.06 -3.48 6.63
C THR A 242 -0.35 -3.28 8.11
N GLY A 243 -1.58 -2.87 8.46
CA GLY A 243 -2.00 -2.74 9.86
C GLY A 243 -1.95 -4.06 10.63
N MET A 244 -2.35 -5.16 9.97
CA MET A 244 -2.35 -6.49 10.57
C MET A 244 -0.95 -7.04 10.79
N LEU A 245 -0.04 -6.85 9.84
CA LEU A 245 1.37 -7.24 9.97
C LEU A 245 2.10 -6.39 11.03
N LEU A 246 1.73 -5.11 11.17
CA LEU A 246 2.21 -4.25 12.25
C LEU A 246 1.78 -4.81 13.62
N LEU A 247 0.51 -5.18 13.77
CA LEU A 247 0.00 -5.83 14.98
C LEU A 247 0.69 -7.18 15.23
N GLY A 248 0.85 -8.04 14.22
CA GLY A 248 1.56 -9.31 14.35
C GLY A 248 3.00 -9.13 14.83
N THR A 249 3.71 -8.11 14.32
CA THR A 249 5.10 -7.82 14.71
C THR A 249 5.16 -7.29 16.14
N CYS A 250 4.16 -6.51 16.55
CA CYS A 250 3.97 -6.09 17.93
C CYS A 250 3.81 -7.28 18.86
N LEU A 251 2.91 -8.21 18.57
CA LEU A 251 2.65 -9.38 19.40
C LEU A 251 3.84 -10.34 19.48
N LEU A 252 4.60 -10.47 18.38
CA LEU A 252 5.86 -11.23 18.37
C LEU A 252 6.86 -10.66 19.39
N TYR A 253 7.01 -9.33 19.44
CA TYR A 253 7.89 -8.69 20.42
C TYR A 253 7.31 -8.72 21.84
N CYS A 254 5.99 -8.70 22.01
CA CYS A 254 5.39 -8.92 23.32
C CYS A 254 5.82 -10.26 23.93
N ALA A 255 5.69 -11.35 23.15
CA ALA A 255 6.09 -12.68 23.61
C ALA A 255 7.60 -12.76 23.87
N ARG A 256 8.42 -12.07 23.06
CA ARG A 256 9.88 -12.04 23.22
C ARG A 256 10.34 -11.35 24.51
N VAL A 257 9.69 -10.24 24.88
CA VAL A 257 10.05 -9.39 26.02
C VAL A 257 9.45 -9.88 27.33
N THR A 258 8.42 -10.73 27.27
CA THR A 258 7.76 -11.33 28.44
C THR A 258 8.76 -12.02 29.38
N MET A 259 9.68 -12.84 28.84
CA MET A 259 10.65 -13.57 29.65
C MET A 259 11.65 -12.64 30.39
N PRO A 260 12.36 -11.69 29.72
CA PRO A 260 13.21 -10.71 30.42
C PRO A 260 12.51 -9.94 31.56
N VAL A 261 11.24 -9.53 31.36
CA VAL A 261 10.47 -8.81 32.38
C VAL A 261 10.16 -9.70 33.58
N CYS A 262 9.82 -10.96 33.34
CA CYS A 262 9.44 -11.91 34.39
C CYS A 262 10.64 -12.61 35.07
N THR A 263 11.85 -12.51 34.51
CA THR A 263 13.02 -13.30 34.94
C THR A 263 13.29 -13.15 36.44
N VAL A 264 13.24 -11.93 36.99
CA VAL A 264 13.53 -11.71 38.43
C VAL A 264 12.54 -12.44 39.33
N ALA A 265 11.25 -12.34 39.02
CA ALA A 265 10.19 -13.00 39.80
C ALA A 265 10.29 -14.53 39.67
N MET A 266 10.55 -15.05 38.45
CA MET A 266 10.74 -16.48 38.23
C MET A 266 11.98 -17.01 38.95
N SER A 267 13.09 -16.26 38.95
CA SER A 267 14.29 -16.63 39.69
C SER A 267 14.05 -16.72 41.19
N GLN A 268 13.18 -15.88 41.75
CA GLN A 268 12.78 -15.94 43.16
C GLN A 268 11.93 -17.17 43.45
N ASP A 269 10.95 -17.49 42.60
CA ASP A 269 10.05 -18.62 42.79
C ASP A 269 10.75 -19.98 42.61
N PHE A 270 11.67 -20.09 41.64
CA PHE A 270 12.36 -21.35 41.32
C PHE A 270 13.77 -21.46 41.91
N GLY A 271 14.24 -20.44 42.62
CA GLY A 271 15.57 -20.41 43.23
C GLY A 271 16.73 -20.37 42.23
N TRP A 272 16.54 -19.76 41.06
CA TRP A 272 17.56 -19.74 40.01
C TRP A 272 18.68 -18.74 40.29
N ASN A 273 19.91 -19.17 40.07
CA ASN A 273 21.05 -18.26 40.02
C ASN A 273 21.14 -17.53 38.66
N LYS A 274 22.10 -16.59 38.50
CA LYS A 274 22.22 -15.81 37.26
C LYS A 274 22.71 -16.64 36.07
N LYS A 275 23.45 -17.73 36.32
CA LYS A 275 23.86 -18.67 35.26
C LYS A 275 22.65 -19.37 34.67
N GLU A 276 21.76 -19.87 35.52
CA GLU A 276 20.52 -20.57 35.13
C GLU A 276 19.56 -19.62 34.42
N ALA A 277 19.35 -18.41 34.94
CA ALA A 277 18.59 -17.38 34.23
C ALA A 277 19.19 -17.09 32.84
N GLY A 278 20.52 -16.94 32.76
CA GLY A 278 21.23 -16.75 31.50
C GLY A 278 21.05 -17.90 30.49
N ILE A 279 20.99 -19.15 30.95
CA ILE A 279 20.68 -20.31 30.10
C ILE A 279 19.27 -20.16 29.51
N VAL A 280 18.26 -19.88 30.34
CA VAL A 280 16.87 -19.76 29.86
C VAL A 280 16.70 -18.57 28.91
N LEU A 281 17.30 -17.41 29.21
CA LEU A 281 17.22 -16.22 28.36
C LEU A 281 17.92 -16.44 27.01
N SER A 282 19.11 -17.03 26.99
CA SER A 282 19.90 -17.27 25.78
C SER A 282 19.34 -18.41 24.90
N SER A 283 18.66 -19.39 25.50
CA SER A 283 18.12 -20.57 24.80
C SER A 283 17.16 -20.25 23.66
N PHE A 284 16.46 -19.11 23.72
CA PHE A 284 15.64 -18.60 22.63
C PHE A 284 16.42 -18.41 21.32
N PHE A 285 17.65 -17.91 21.40
CA PHE A 285 18.45 -17.61 20.23
C PHE A 285 18.94 -18.87 19.50
N TRP A 286 19.06 -20.00 20.21
CA TRP A 286 19.34 -21.31 19.58
C TRP A 286 18.23 -21.73 18.65
N GLY A 287 16.98 -21.68 19.10
CA GLY A 287 15.84 -21.97 18.22
C GLY A 287 15.74 -20.96 17.07
N TYR A 288 15.93 -19.67 17.37
CA TYR A 288 15.76 -18.59 16.41
C TYR A 288 16.77 -18.64 15.25
N CYS A 289 18.01 -19.08 15.47
CA CYS A 289 19.03 -19.14 14.41
C CYS A 289 18.79 -20.30 13.42
N LEU A 290 18.24 -21.43 13.89
CA LEU A 290 18.05 -22.64 13.08
C LEU A 290 16.98 -22.48 11.99
N THR A 291 15.99 -21.63 12.21
CA THR A 291 14.81 -21.54 11.34
C THR A 291 14.78 -20.32 10.42
N GLN A 292 15.74 -19.39 10.51
CA GLN A 292 15.77 -18.21 9.63
C GLN A 292 15.78 -18.60 8.13
N VAL A 293 16.65 -19.55 7.76
CA VAL A 293 16.79 -20.00 6.37
C VAL A 293 15.55 -20.78 5.92
N VAL A 294 15.05 -21.65 6.80
CA VAL A 294 13.85 -22.48 6.55
C VAL A 294 12.61 -21.60 6.37
N GLY A 295 12.46 -20.54 7.18
CA GLY A 295 11.32 -19.64 7.11
C GLY A 295 11.21 -18.87 5.81
N GLY A 296 12.34 -18.44 5.22
CA GLY A 296 12.35 -17.79 3.92
C GLY A 296 11.87 -18.75 2.82
N HIS A 297 12.43 -19.96 2.82
CA HIS A 297 12.05 -21.00 1.87
C HIS A 297 10.56 -21.38 1.98
N LEU A 298 10.06 -21.51 3.21
CA LEU A 298 8.66 -21.85 3.45
C LEU A 298 7.72 -20.71 3.03
N GLY A 299 8.10 -19.45 3.31
CA GLY A 299 7.34 -18.26 2.90
C GLY A 299 7.20 -18.18 1.38
N ASP A 300 8.28 -18.46 0.64
CA ASP A 300 8.27 -18.46 -0.81
C ASP A 300 7.41 -19.60 -1.41
N ARG A 301 7.28 -20.75 -0.71
CA ARG A 301 6.53 -21.93 -1.20
C ARG A 301 5.04 -21.90 -0.91
N ILE A 302 4.64 -21.66 0.34
CA ILE A 302 3.25 -21.81 0.78
C ILE A 302 2.52 -20.47 0.96
N GLY A 303 3.22 -19.34 0.75
CA GLY A 303 2.74 -17.98 0.97
C GLY A 303 3.11 -17.46 2.35
N GLY A 304 3.73 -16.28 2.40
CA GLY A 304 4.21 -15.67 3.65
C GLY A 304 3.10 -15.40 4.66
N GLU A 305 1.88 -15.11 4.20
CA GLU A 305 0.70 -14.92 5.04
C GLU A 305 0.40 -16.17 5.90
N LYS A 306 0.50 -17.37 5.31
CA LYS A 306 0.17 -18.62 5.99
C LYS A 306 1.26 -19.03 6.97
N VAL A 307 2.52 -18.85 6.59
CA VAL A 307 3.68 -19.11 7.47
C VAL A 307 3.60 -18.22 8.71
N ILE A 308 3.27 -16.94 8.53
CA ILE A 308 3.12 -15.99 9.64
C ILE A 308 2.00 -16.44 10.59
N LEU A 309 0.81 -16.82 10.10
CA LEU A 309 -0.26 -17.30 10.99
C LEU A 309 0.09 -18.61 11.69
N LEU A 310 0.67 -19.59 10.99
CA LEU A 310 1.04 -20.88 11.59
C LEU A 310 2.09 -20.69 12.70
N SER A 311 3.09 -19.86 12.41
CA SER A 311 4.10 -19.43 13.37
C SER A 311 3.43 -18.74 14.58
N ALA A 312 2.52 -17.80 14.34
CA ALA A 312 1.81 -17.04 15.37
C ALA A 312 0.94 -17.90 16.28
N SER A 313 0.21 -18.84 15.68
CA SER A 313 -0.63 -19.80 16.38
C SER A 313 0.21 -20.63 17.34
N THR A 314 1.32 -21.16 16.83
CA THR A 314 2.15 -22.08 17.60
C THR A 314 2.94 -21.35 18.70
N TRP A 315 3.56 -20.19 18.42
CA TRP A 315 4.24 -19.45 19.49
C TRP A 315 3.26 -18.88 20.51
N GLY A 316 2.07 -18.45 20.08
CA GLY A 316 1.01 -17.95 20.97
C GLY A 316 0.57 -19.03 21.95
N PHE A 317 0.32 -20.24 21.44
CA PHE A 317 0.00 -21.41 22.25
C PHE A 317 1.11 -21.75 23.25
N ILE A 318 2.37 -21.84 22.82
CA ILE A 318 3.49 -22.14 23.72
C ILE A 318 3.66 -21.04 24.78
N THR A 319 3.48 -19.78 24.42
CA THR A 319 3.55 -18.66 25.38
C THR A 319 2.50 -18.82 26.47
N THR A 320 1.25 -19.14 26.11
CA THR A 320 0.17 -19.40 27.06
C THR A 320 0.41 -20.65 27.92
N VAL A 321 1.03 -21.70 27.36
CA VAL A 321 1.30 -22.97 28.05
C VAL A 321 2.55 -22.90 28.93
N THR A 322 3.45 -21.94 28.71
CA THR A 322 4.74 -21.82 29.42
C THR A 322 4.59 -21.77 30.95
N PRO A 323 3.65 -21.01 31.55
CA PRO A 323 3.44 -21.06 33.00
C PRO A 323 3.05 -22.44 33.53
N LEU A 324 2.23 -23.20 32.78
CA LEU A 324 1.87 -24.56 33.18
C LEU A 324 3.08 -25.49 33.15
N LEU A 325 3.90 -25.39 32.11
CA LEU A 325 5.14 -26.17 31.97
C LEU A 325 6.14 -25.88 33.09
N ALA A 326 6.18 -24.65 33.59
CA ALA A 326 7.07 -24.28 34.69
C ALA A 326 6.72 -25.00 36.01
N HIS A 327 5.44 -25.31 36.22
CA HIS A 327 4.94 -26.03 37.41
C HIS A 327 4.90 -27.56 37.24
N LEU A 328 5.18 -28.08 36.04
CA LEU A 328 5.19 -29.52 35.75
C LEU A 328 6.50 -30.18 36.23
N GLY A 329 6.46 -30.77 37.42
CA GLY A 329 7.55 -31.58 37.98
C GLY A 329 8.78 -30.79 38.44
N ASN A 330 9.80 -31.47 38.96
CA ASN A 330 11.00 -30.85 39.55
C ASN A 330 12.01 -30.31 38.51
N GLY A 331 11.70 -30.42 37.21
CA GLY A 331 12.60 -30.10 36.09
C GLY A 331 12.43 -28.68 35.54
N HIS A 332 12.07 -27.70 36.37
CA HIS A 332 11.65 -26.34 35.97
C HIS A 332 12.62 -25.69 34.96
N LEU A 333 13.93 -25.81 35.18
CA LEU A 333 14.96 -25.23 34.32
C LEU A 333 14.97 -25.84 32.91
N ALA A 334 14.82 -27.17 32.82
CA ALA A 334 14.82 -27.89 31.56
C ALA A 334 13.54 -27.60 30.76
N PHE A 335 12.37 -27.59 31.41
CA PHE A 335 11.10 -27.26 30.76
C PHE A 335 11.08 -25.82 30.24
N MET A 336 11.61 -24.87 31.02
CA MET A 336 11.69 -23.46 30.62
C MET A 336 12.71 -23.22 29.51
N THR A 337 13.82 -23.95 29.50
CA THR A 337 14.80 -23.89 28.42
C THR A 337 14.21 -24.49 27.14
N PHE A 338 13.53 -25.63 27.23
CA PHE A 338 12.87 -26.27 26.09
C PHE A 338 11.77 -25.39 25.50
N SER A 339 10.89 -24.81 26.32
CA SER A 339 9.83 -23.92 25.85
C SER A 339 10.39 -22.68 25.15
N ARG A 340 11.52 -22.14 25.64
CA ARG A 340 12.20 -20.99 25.03
C ARG A 340 12.89 -21.33 23.71
N ILE A 341 13.54 -22.49 23.61
CA ILE A 341 14.07 -22.99 22.33
C ILE A 341 12.94 -23.13 21.32
N LEU A 342 11.82 -23.74 21.71
CA LEU A 342 10.67 -23.95 20.84
C LEU A 342 10.06 -22.60 20.40
N MET A 343 9.93 -21.64 21.31
CA MET A 343 9.49 -20.27 20.97
C MET A 343 10.45 -19.58 20.00
N GLY A 344 11.77 -19.78 20.16
CA GLY A 344 12.78 -19.29 19.23
C GLY A 344 12.62 -19.88 17.84
N LEU A 345 12.49 -21.20 17.76
CA LEU A 345 12.30 -21.97 16.53
C LEU A 345 11.09 -21.43 15.75
N LEU A 346 9.98 -21.23 16.45
CA LEU A 346 8.73 -20.78 15.83
C LEU A 346 8.78 -19.31 15.43
N GLN A 347 9.34 -18.41 16.24
CA GLN A 347 9.47 -17.01 15.86
C GLN A 347 10.52 -16.77 14.76
N GLY A 348 11.47 -17.70 14.57
CA GLY A 348 12.55 -17.53 13.60
C GLY A 348 12.08 -17.50 12.15
N VAL A 349 10.91 -18.07 11.83
CA VAL A 349 10.36 -18.03 10.47
C VAL A 349 9.63 -16.74 10.12
N TYR A 350 9.26 -15.92 11.12
CA TYR A 350 8.37 -14.77 10.94
C TYR A 350 8.95 -13.68 10.04
N PHE A 351 10.16 -13.18 10.34
CA PHE A 351 10.76 -12.08 9.58
C PHE A 351 11.10 -12.46 8.13
N PRO A 352 11.66 -13.65 7.85
CA PRO A 352 11.82 -14.13 6.47
C PRO A 352 10.48 -14.24 5.72
N ALA A 353 9.43 -14.80 6.34
CA ALA A 353 8.11 -14.90 5.73
C ALA A 353 7.46 -13.53 5.49
N LEU A 354 7.66 -12.58 6.41
CA LEU A 354 7.23 -11.19 6.24
C LEU A 354 7.93 -10.51 5.07
N ALA A 355 9.25 -10.70 4.92
CA ALA A 355 10.00 -10.16 3.79
C ALA A 355 9.53 -10.74 2.45
N SER A 356 9.25 -12.05 2.40
CA SER A 356 8.68 -12.73 1.22
C SER A 356 7.27 -12.25 0.89
N LEU A 357 6.40 -12.10 1.90
CA LEU A 357 5.04 -11.58 1.71
C LEU A 357 5.05 -10.15 1.13
N LEU A 358 5.89 -9.28 1.69
CA LEU A 358 6.00 -7.89 1.25
C LEU A 358 6.67 -7.77 -0.12
N SER A 359 7.55 -8.69 -0.52
CA SER A 359 8.13 -8.67 -1.86
C SER A 359 7.11 -9.05 -2.93
N GLN A 360 6.19 -9.97 -2.63
CA GLN A 360 5.17 -10.46 -3.55
C GLN A 360 3.92 -9.57 -3.63
N ARG A 361 3.50 -8.96 -2.50
CA ARG A 361 2.20 -8.28 -2.39
C ARG A 361 2.29 -6.76 -2.38
N VAL A 362 3.47 -6.16 -2.16
CA VAL A 362 3.62 -4.71 -2.06
C VAL A 362 4.46 -4.18 -3.23
N PRO A 363 3.98 -3.14 -3.95
CA PRO A 363 4.73 -2.48 -5.02
C PRO A 363 6.10 -2.00 -4.53
N GLU A 364 7.11 -2.04 -5.40
CA GLU A 364 8.49 -1.72 -5.02
C GLU A 364 8.64 -0.31 -4.44
N SER A 365 7.84 0.66 -4.92
CA SER A 365 7.83 2.05 -4.46
C SER A 365 7.31 2.20 -3.02
N GLU A 366 6.38 1.35 -2.58
CA GLU A 366 5.77 1.41 -1.24
C GLU A 366 6.42 0.41 -0.25
N ARG A 367 7.20 -0.56 -0.76
CA ARG A 367 7.79 -1.67 0.02
C ARG A 367 8.64 -1.21 1.21
N ALA A 368 9.50 -0.20 1.03
CA ALA A 368 10.37 0.31 2.09
C ALA A 368 9.56 0.99 3.21
N PHE A 369 8.53 1.75 2.85
CA PHE A 369 7.61 2.37 3.80
C PHE A 369 6.84 1.32 4.59
N THR A 370 6.26 0.33 3.90
CA THR A 370 5.50 -0.75 4.55
C THR A 370 6.38 -1.58 5.48
N TYR A 371 7.60 -1.94 5.06
CA TYR A 371 8.56 -2.66 5.90
C TYR A 371 8.95 -1.85 7.15
N GLY A 372 9.16 -0.53 6.99
CA GLY A 372 9.45 0.38 8.10
C GLY A 372 8.28 0.48 9.10
N THR A 373 7.06 0.67 8.60
CA THR A 373 5.84 0.72 9.40
C THR A 373 5.62 -0.58 10.16
N VAL A 374 5.64 -1.74 9.47
CA VAL A 374 5.50 -3.05 10.12
C VAL A 374 6.62 -3.28 11.15
N GLY A 375 7.85 -2.90 10.82
CA GLY A 375 9.01 -2.98 11.72
C GLY A 375 8.84 -2.17 13.00
N ALA A 376 8.14 -1.03 12.97
CA ALA A 376 7.84 -0.23 14.16
C ALA A 376 7.02 -1.02 15.20
N GLY A 377 6.26 -2.03 14.78
CA GLY A 377 5.57 -2.96 15.67
C GLY A 377 6.48 -3.57 16.74
N SER A 378 7.76 -3.82 16.44
CA SER A 378 8.73 -4.35 17.40
C SER A 378 8.94 -3.46 18.64
N GLN A 379 8.98 -2.14 18.44
CA GLN A 379 9.12 -1.17 19.52
C GLN A 379 7.83 -1.06 20.32
N PHE A 380 6.68 -1.02 19.63
CA PHE A 380 5.37 -1.03 20.30
C PHE A 380 5.17 -2.27 21.17
N GLY A 381 5.51 -3.47 20.70
CA GLY A 381 5.39 -4.70 21.48
C GLY A 381 6.24 -4.70 22.74
N THR A 382 7.46 -4.17 22.62
CA THR A 382 8.36 -3.98 23.76
C THR A 382 7.77 -3.03 24.79
N LEU A 383 7.14 -1.92 24.36
CA LEU A 383 6.47 -0.97 25.25
C LEU A 383 5.21 -1.53 25.89
N VAL A 384 4.39 -2.28 25.13
CA VAL A 384 3.16 -2.92 25.65
C VAL A 384 3.51 -3.90 26.77
N THR A 385 4.50 -4.75 26.55
CA THR A 385 4.94 -5.72 27.57
C THR A 385 5.70 -5.04 28.71
N GLY A 386 6.53 -4.04 28.41
CA GLY A 386 7.21 -3.25 29.43
C GLY A 386 6.25 -2.47 30.32
N GLY A 387 5.15 -1.95 29.78
CA GLY A 387 4.14 -1.20 30.51
C GLY A 387 3.10 -2.11 31.16
N ILE A 388 2.20 -2.66 30.35
CA ILE A 388 1.09 -3.51 30.81
C ILE A 388 1.64 -4.77 31.48
N GLY A 389 2.66 -5.41 30.90
CA GLY A 389 3.26 -6.61 31.48
C GLY A 389 3.90 -6.36 32.85
N SER A 390 4.56 -5.21 33.07
CA SER A 390 5.08 -4.88 34.41
C SER A 390 3.96 -4.63 35.43
N VAL A 391 2.85 -4.00 35.03
CA VAL A 391 1.70 -3.79 35.93
C VAL A 391 1.01 -5.12 36.26
N LEU A 392 0.83 -5.99 35.27
CA LEU A 392 0.28 -7.33 35.46
C LEU A 392 1.19 -8.19 36.36
N LEU A 393 2.50 -8.11 36.18
CA LEU A 393 3.49 -8.77 37.03
C LEU A 393 3.31 -8.37 38.52
N ASP A 394 3.15 -7.07 38.79
CA ASP A 394 3.01 -6.54 40.15
C ASP A 394 1.67 -6.94 40.81
N TRP A 395 0.58 -7.09 40.04
CA TRP A 395 -0.77 -7.35 40.58
C TRP A 395 -1.16 -8.82 40.59
N CYS A 396 -0.80 -9.58 39.56
CA CYS A 396 -1.32 -10.93 39.31
C CYS A 396 -0.21 -11.98 39.17
N GLY A 397 1.05 -11.62 39.44
CA GLY A 397 2.20 -12.52 39.33
C GLY A 397 2.70 -12.68 37.90
N TRP A 398 3.83 -13.38 37.74
CA TRP A 398 4.53 -13.49 36.46
C TRP A 398 3.76 -14.30 35.41
N GLN A 399 2.96 -15.27 35.85
CA GLN A 399 2.15 -16.12 34.97
C GLN A 399 1.17 -15.28 34.12
N SER A 400 0.63 -14.19 34.70
CA SER A 400 -0.34 -13.32 34.05
C SER A 400 0.21 -12.65 32.77
N VAL A 401 1.50 -12.32 32.74
CA VAL A 401 2.15 -11.68 31.59
C VAL A 401 2.22 -12.64 30.39
N PHE A 402 2.50 -13.92 30.65
CA PHE A 402 2.49 -14.98 29.64
C PHE A 402 1.07 -15.24 29.09
N TYR A 403 0.07 -15.33 29.97
CA TYR A 403 -1.32 -15.50 29.54
C TYR A 403 -1.82 -14.30 28.73
N PHE A 404 -1.46 -13.08 29.12
CA PHE A 404 -1.80 -11.88 28.37
C PHE A 404 -1.15 -11.88 26.98
N SER A 405 0.17 -12.07 26.90
CA SER A 405 0.90 -12.03 25.63
C SER A 405 0.52 -13.18 24.69
N GLY A 406 0.35 -14.40 25.22
CA GLY A 406 -0.06 -15.56 24.42
C GLY A 406 -1.52 -15.48 23.99
N GLY A 407 -2.42 -15.09 24.90
CA GLY A 407 -3.85 -14.96 24.64
C GLY A 407 -4.18 -13.90 23.59
N ILE A 408 -3.57 -12.71 23.66
CA ILE A 408 -3.78 -11.67 22.65
C ILE A 408 -3.23 -12.08 21.27
N THR A 409 -2.14 -12.87 21.24
CA THR A 409 -1.60 -13.45 20.00
C THR A 409 -2.61 -14.41 19.37
N LEU A 410 -3.17 -15.33 20.15
CA LEU A 410 -4.17 -16.28 19.66
C LEU A 410 -5.46 -15.60 19.20
N LEU A 411 -5.89 -14.55 19.91
CA LEU A 411 -7.04 -13.74 19.51
C LEU A 411 -6.79 -13.01 18.18
N TRP A 412 -5.58 -12.45 18.00
CA TRP A 412 -5.17 -11.86 16.74
C TRP A 412 -5.14 -12.89 15.61
N VAL A 413 -4.57 -14.08 15.83
CA VAL A 413 -4.57 -15.19 14.86
C VAL A 413 -5.99 -15.54 14.45
N TYR A 414 -6.90 -15.71 15.40
CA TYR A 414 -8.30 -16.02 15.13
C TYR A 414 -8.97 -14.93 14.26
N TYR A 415 -8.70 -13.66 14.57
CA TYR A 415 -9.22 -12.53 13.80
C TYR A 415 -8.66 -12.50 12.37
N VAL A 416 -7.34 -12.70 12.19
CA VAL A 416 -6.72 -12.74 10.84
C VAL A 416 -7.28 -13.92 10.04
N TYR A 417 -7.39 -15.09 10.68
CA TYR A 417 -7.93 -16.30 10.05
C TYR A 417 -9.37 -16.12 9.59
N ARG A 418 -10.24 -15.50 10.41
CA ARG A 418 -11.67 -15.39 10.11
C ARG A 418 -12.01 -14.30 9.07
N TYR A 419 -11.27 -13.20 9.07
CA TYR A 419 -11.63 -12.00 8.30
C TYR A 419 -10.72 -11.70 7.12
N LEU A 420 -9.48 -12.21 7.09
CA LEU A 420 -8.50 -11.90 6.03
C LEU A 420 -8.09 -13.11 5.19
N LEU A 421 -8.16 -14.33 5.73
CA LEU A 421 -7.89 -15.57 4.99
C LEU A 421 -9.20 -16.28 4.64
N ASN A 422 -9.35 -16.74 3.39
CA ASN A 422 -10.48 -17.58 3.01
C ASN A 422 -10.27 -18.99 3.58
N GLU A 423 -11.33 -19.64 4.10
CA GLU A 423 -11.26 -20.98 4.73
C GLU A 423 -10.56 -22.04 3.85
N LYS A 424 -10.60 -21.89 2.52
CA LYS A 424 -9.99 -22.83 1.56
C LYS A 424 -8.47 -22.70 1.40
N ASP A 425 -7.86 -21.61 1.87
CA ASP A 425 -6.46 -21.31 1.58
C ASP A 425 -5.48 -22.05 2.52
N LEU A 426 -5.90 -22.42 3.73
CA LEU A 426 -5.05 -23.11 4.71
C LEU A 426 -4.97 -24.63 4.46
N ASP A 427 -6.08 -25.27 4.09
CA ASP A 427 -6.13 -26.69 3.72
C ASP A 427 -5.24 -26.99 2.50
N LEU A 428 -5.26 -26.09 1.51
CA LEU A 428 -4.39 -26.17 0.34
C LEU A 428 -2.89 -26.05 0.73
N ALA A 429 -2.56 -25.30 1.78
CA ALA A 429 -1.18 -25.16 2.24
C ALA A 429 -0.67 -26.44 2.91
N LEU A 430 -1.53 -27.11 3.68
CA LEU A 430 -1.23 -28.41 4.29
C LEU A 430 -1.02 -29.48 3.22
N ASP A 431 -1.83 -29.51 2.16
CA ASP A 431 -1.65 -30.43 1.03
C ASP A 431 -0.37 -30.15 0.23
N VAL A 432 -0.03 -28.88 -0.02
CA VAL A 432 1.21 -28.51 -0.73
C VAL A 432 2.48 -28.87 0.06
N LEU A 433 2.43 -28.89 1.40
CA LEU A 433 3.55 -29.37 2.23
C LEU A 433 3.84 -30.86 2.02
N THR A 434 2.88 -31.63 1.47
CA THR A 434 3.02 -33.08 1.23
C THR A 434 3.45 -33.44 -0.20
N GLN A 435 3.59 -32.48 -1.10
CA GLN A 435 3.99 -32.72 -2.49
C GLN A 435 5.36 -32.11 -2.84
N ASP A 436 6.24 -32.93 -3.41
CA ASP A 436 7.55 -32.51 -3.92
C ASP A 436 7.41 -31.80 -5.28
N LEU A 437 7.41 -30.46 -5.28
CA LEU A 437 7.47 -29.64 -6.50
C LEU A 437 8.91 -29.17 -6.82
N PRO A 438 9.25 -29.00 -8.12
CA PRO A 438 10.62 -28.77 -8.57
C PRO A 438 11.13 -27.38 -8.19
N MET A 439 12.40 -27.34 -7.76
CA MET A 439 13.09 -26.15 -7.26
C MET A 439 13.30 -25.07 -8.34
N VAL A 440 12.98 -23.82 -8.01
CA VAL A 440 13.54 -22.65 -8.70
C VAL A 440 15.04 -22.60 -8.41
N ARG A 441 15.86 -22.66 -9.47
CA ARG A 441 17.32 -22.73 -9.35
C ARG A 441 17.86 -21.43 -8.73
N PRO A 442 18.71 -21.49 -7.69
CA PRO A 442 19.39 -20.30 -7.20
C PRO A 442 20.27 -19.72 -8.31
N SER A 443 20.23 -18.40 -8.51
CA SER A 443 21.23 -17.73 -9.32
C SER A 443 22.61 -18.03 -8.72
N LYS A 444 23.61 -18.26 -9.58
CA LYS A 444 24.97 -18.57 -9.12
C LYS A 444 25.60 -17.31 -8.52
N VAL A 445 25.36 -17.06 -7.24
CA VAL A 445 26.02 -15.97 -6.51
C VAL A 445 27.49 -16.36 -6.25
N PRO A 446 28.47 -15.48 -6.52
CA PRO A 446 29.89 -15.78 -6.34
C PRO A 446 30.32 -15.66 -4.86
N TRP A 447 29.78 -16.52 -3.99
CA TRP A 447 29.95 -16.49 -2.53
C TRP A 447 31.42 -16.36 -2.09
N ARG A 448 32.31 -17.14 -2.73
CA ARG A 448 33.74 -17.21 -2.37
C ARG A 448 34.48 -15.90 -2.62
N GLN A 449 34.03 -15.10 -3.59
CA GLN A 449 34.63 -13.80 -3.89
C GLN A 449 34.18 -12.74 -2.89
N LEU A 450 32.90 -12.77 -2.51
CA LEU A 450 32.31 -11.82 -1.56
C LEU A 450 32.93 -11.95 -0.16
N PHE A 451 33.05 -13.18 0.37
CA PHE A 451 33.66 -13.43 1.68
C PHE A 451 35.19 -13.22 1.71
N ARG A 452 35.83 -12.98 0.57
CA ARG A 452 37.27 -12.63 0.52
C ARG A 452 37.50 -11.12 0.75
N LYS A 453 36.46 -10.30 0.64
CA LYS A 453 36.56 -8.84 0.79
C LYS A 453 36.50 -8.45 2.29
N PRO A 454 37.45 -7.65 2.79
CA PRO A 454 37.48 -7.24 4.20
C PRO A 454 36.30 -6.34 4.60
N SER A 455 35.74 -5.57 3.66
CA SER A 455 34.57 -4.71 3.90
C SER A 455 33.31 -5.48 4.28
N VAL A 456 33.16 -6.71 3.75
CA VAL A 456 32.04 -7.60 4.06
C VAL A 456 32.15 -8.11 5.50
N TRP A 457 33.33 -8.56 5.91
CA TRP A 457 33.59 -8.96 7.30
C TRP A 457 33.46 -7.80 8.27
N ALA A 458 33.89 -6.59 7.88
CA ALA A 458 33.69 -5.39 8.69
C ALA A 458 32.21 -5.09 8.93
N ALA A 459 31.38 -5.25 7.90
CA ALA A 459 29.93 -5.09 8.02
C ALA A 459 29.31 -6.15 8.95
N ILE A 460 29.67 -7.43 8.75
CA ILE A 460 29.16 -8.56 9.57
C ILE A 460 29.59 -8.42 11.03
N CYS A 461 30.88 -8.17 11.31
CA CYS A 461 31.40 -8.04 12.67
C CYS A 461 30.76 -6.87 13.42
N SER A 462 30.57 -5.74 12.77
CA SER A 462 29.97 -4.57 13.43
C SER A 462 28.46 -4.74 13.65
N GLN A 463 27.75 -5.43 12.75
CA GLN A 463 26.35 -5.78 12.97
C GLN A 463 26.16 -6.87 14.04
N LEU A 464 27.10 -7.82 14.13
CA LEU A 464 27.21 -8.80 15.21
C LEU A 464 27.37 -8.09 16.55
N SER A 465 28.32 -7.16 16.65
CA SER A 465 28.54 -6.36 17.86
C SER A 465 27.30 -5.56 18.26
N SER A 466 26.67 -4.87 17.31
CA SER A 466 25.43 -4.12 17.56
C SER A 466 24.31 -5.01 18.10
N ALA A 467 24.10 -6.19 17.49
CA ALA A 467 23.08 -7.12 17.93
C ALA A 467 23.39 -7.72 19.31
N CYS A 468 24.66 -8.03 19.59
CA CYS A 468 25.07 -8.52 20.89
C CYS A 468 24.76 -7.51 22.00
N SER A 469 25.17 -6.25 21.82
CA SER A 469 24.86 -5.15 22.74
C SER A 469 23.36 -4.96 22.94
N PHE A 470 22.59 -4.98 21.85
CA PHE A 470 21.14 -4.86 21.89
C PHE A 470 20.49 -6.00 22.68
N PHE A 471 20.85 -7.26 22.42
CA PHE A 471 20.25 -8.42 23.08
C PHE A 471 20.65 -8.54 24.55
N ILE A 472 21.89 -8.16 24.91
CA ILE A 472 22.32 -8.08 26.31
C ILE A 472 21.45 -7.07 27.06
N LEU A 473 21.31 -5.85 26.53
CA LEU A 473 20.49 -4.81 27.16
C LEU A 473 19.01 -5.22 27.20
N LEU A 474 18.46 -5.76 26.12
CA LEU A 474 17.07 -6.24 26.09
C LEU A 474 16.80 -7.32 27.16
N SER A 475 17.76 -8.21 27.38
CA SER A 475 17.60 -9.37 28.27
C SER A 475 17.85 -9.05 29.74
N TRP A 476 18.87 -8.24 30.03
CA TRP A 476 19.37 -8.04 31.39
C TRP A 476 19.00 -6.69 32.00
N LEU A 477 18.60 -5.69 31.21
CA LEU A 477 18.27 -4.36 31.72
C LEU A 477 17.09 -4.37 32.71
N PRO A 478 15.98 -5.11 32.50
CA PRO A 478 14.91 -5.19 33.50
C PRO A 478 15.40 -5.75 34.84
N THR A 479 16.25 -6.78 34.78
CA THR A 479 16.85 -7.42 35.96
C THR A 479 17.78 -6.47 36.69
N PHE A 480 18.63 -5.74 35.95
CA PHE A 480 19.53 -4.72 36.51
C PHE A 480 18.76 -3.67 37.32
N PHE A 481 17.70 -3.10 36.76
CA PHE A 481 16.92 -2.06 37.43
C PHE A 481 16.18 -2.59 38.65
N LYS A 482 15.59 -3.80 38.56
CA LYS A 482 14.85 -4.39 39.67
C LYS A 482 15.75 -4.74 40.85
N GLU A 483 16.99 -5.16 40.61
CA GLU A 483 17.93 -5.51 41.68
C GLU A 483 18.69 -4.30 42.23
N THR A 484 19.08 -3.36 41.37
CA THR A 484 19.81 -2.15 41.80
C THR A 484 18.87 -1.12 42.43
N PHE A 485 17.60 -1.06 41.99
CA PHE A 485 16.61 -0.11 42.47
C PHE A 485 15.28 -0.82 42.84
N PRO A 486 15.23 -1.59 43.95
CA PRO A 486 14.09 -2.45 44.29
C PRO A 486 12.76 -1.71 44.49
N HIS A 487 12.81 -0.45 44.94
CA HIS A 487 11.64 0.38 45.22
C HIS A 487 11.09 1.10 43.98
N SER A 488 11.76 0.99 42.83
CA SER A 488 11.34 1.63 41.59
C SER A 488 10.22 0.86 40.90
N LYS A 489 9.30 1.59 40.26
CA LYS A 489 8.17 0.99 39.52
C LYS A 489 8.66 0.33 38.22
N GLY A 490 8.29 -0.95 38.03
CA GLY A 490 8.70 -1.79 36.89
C GLY A 490 8.48 -1.14 35.52
N TRP A 491 7.28 -0.58 35.34
CA TRP A 491 6.88 0.03 34.07
C TRP A 491 7.75 1.23 33.67
N VAL A 492 8.34 1.97 34.62
CA VAL A 492 9.13 3.17 34.30
C VAL A 492 10.40 2.78 33.54
N PHE A 493 11.18 1.86 34.07
CA PHE A 493 12.46 1.46 33.46
C PHE A 493 12.29 0.48 32.29
N ASN A 494 11.14 -0.20 32.18
CA ASN A 494 10.83 -1.07 31.05
C ASN A 494 10.18 -0.32 29.86
N VAL A 495 9.63 0.89 30.06
CA VAL A 495 8.98 1.68 28.99
C VAL A 495 9.86 2.85 28.55
N VAL A 496 10.34 3.67 29.49
CA VAL A 496 10.98 4.96 29.17
C VAL A 496 12.21 4.82 28.25
N PRO A 497 13.13 3.86 28.47
CA PRO A 497 14.30 3.72 27.60
C PRO A 497 13.97 3.35 26.16
N TRP A 498 12.90 2.57 25.97
CA TRP A 498 12.44 2.14 24.65
C TRP A 498 11.58 3.20 23.96
N LEU A 499 10.93 4.08 24.73
CA LEU A 499 10.12 5.17 24.19
C LEU A 499 10.98 6.17 23.40
N LEU A 500 12.22 6.43 23.84
CA LEU A 500 13.16 7.30 23.13
C LEU A 500 13.61 6.69 21.79
N ALA A 501 13.60 5.36 21.66
CA ALA A 501 14.01 4.68 20.43
C ALA A 501 13.02 4.91 19.26
N ILE A 502 11.75 5.22 19.56
CA ILE A 502 10.72 5.48 18.55
C ILE A 502 11.04 6.74 17.73
N PRO A 503 11.19 7.94 18.31
CA PRO A 503 11.56 9.12 17.54
C PRO A 503 13.01 9.10 17.06
N ALA A 504 13.93 8.44 17.79
CA ALA A 504 15.34 8.39 17.41
C ALA A 504 15.59 7.61 16.11
N SER A 505 14.79 6.58 15.81
CA SER A 505 14.95 5.77 14.60
C SER A 505 14.66 6.56 13.32
N PRO A 506 13.47 7.17 13.11
CA PRO A 506 13.21 8.04 11.95
C PRO A 506 14.17 9.23 11.88
N PHE A 507 14.50 9.83 13.03
CA PHE A 507 15.46 10.93 13.08
C PHE A 507 16.84 10.52 12.53
N SER A 508 17.31 9.32 12.86
CA SER A 508 18.58 8.81 12.34
C SER A 508 18.56 8.61 10.81
N GLY A 509 17.44 8.19 10.24
CA GLY A 509 17.24 8.07 8.79
C GLY A 509 17.23 9.44 8.12
N PHE A 510 16.40 10.36 8.62
CA PHE A 510 16.33 11.73 8.13
C PHE A 510 17.69 12.45 8.17
N LEU A 511 18.43 12.29 9.27
CA LEU A 511 19.77 12.87 9.40
C LEU A 511 20.76 12.27 8.39
N SER A 512 20.72 10.95 8.18
CA SER A 512 21.54 10.28 7.17
C SER A 512 21.26 10.81 5.78
N ASP A 513 19.98 10.87 5.39
CA ASP A 513 19.58 11.29 4.05
C ASP A 513 19.90 12.76 3.82
N ARG A 514 19.70 13.63 4.82
CA ARG A 514 20.04 15.06 4.73
C ARG A 514 21.55 15.29 4.59
N LEU A 515 22.38 14.51 5.27
CA LEU A 515 23.84 14.60 5.10
C LEU A 515 24.26 14.12 3.71
N ILE A 516 23.66 13.04 3.20
CA ILE A 516 23.95 12.55 1.85
C ILE A 516 23.48 13.58 0.80
N SER A 517 22.30 14.16 0.95
CA SER A 517 21.76 15.18 0.03
C SER A 517 22.56 16.48 0.02
N GLN A 518 23.26 16.79 1.12
CA GLN A 518 24.20 17.92 1.20
C GLN A 518 25.54 17.65 0.51
N GLY A 519 25.74 16.47 -0.08
CA GLY A 519 26.95 16.12 -0.84
C GLY A 519 28.04 15.43 -0.02
N TYR A 520 27.79 15.03 1.22
CA TYR A 520 28.74 14.22 1.98
C TYR A 520 28.83 12.81 1.40
N ARG A 521 30.05 12.24 1.36
CA ARG A 521 30.28 10.87 0.88
C ARG A 521 29.50 9.87 1.74
N VAL A 522 28.81 8.92 1.09
CA VAL A 522 27.97 7.89 1.75
C VAL A 522 28.73 7.18 2.88
N ILE A 523 29.96 6.71 2.62
CA ILE A 523 30.75 6.02 3.65
C ILE A 523 31.07 6.90 4.87
N THR A 524 31.28 8.21 4.69
CA THR A 524 31.53 9.14 5.80
C THR A 524 30.28 9.26 6.66
N VAL A 525 29.10 9.35 6.02
CA VAL A 525 27.81 9.37 6.71
C VAL A 525 27.58 8.04 7.45
N ARG A 526 27.79 6.88 6.80
CA ARG A 526 27.63 5.57 7.45
C ARG A 526 28.56 5.40 8.65
N LYS A 527 29.82 5.83 8.55
CA LYS A 527 30.79 5.81 9.66
C LYS A 527 30.38 6.74 10.79
N PHE A 528 29.90 7.95 10.48
CA PHE A 528 29.37 8.88 11.47
C PHE A 528 28.18 8.28 12.24
N MET A 529 27.23 7.67 11.52
CA MET A 529 26.09 6.97 12.14
C MET A 529 26.55 5.83 13.06
N GLN A 530 27.60 5.08 12.69
CA GLN A 530 28.17 4.06 13.58
C GLN A 530 28.89 4.61 14.80
N VAL A 531 29.56 5.76 14.69
CA VAL A 531 30.16 6.43 15.86
C VAL A 531 29.07 6.84 16.85
N MET A 532 27.93 7.36 16.37
CA MET A 532 26.77 7.65 17.22
C MET A 532 26.17 6.37 17.82
N GLY A 533 25.94 5.36 16.98
CA GLY A 533 25.22 4.13 17.33
C GLY A 533 25.97 3.15 18.23
N LEU A 534 27.28 2.98 18.07
CA LEU A 534 28.10 2.08 18.89
C LEU A 534 29.07 2.84 19.79
N GLY A 535 29.59 3.98 19.34
CA GLY A 535 30.59 4.75 20.07
C GLY A 535 29.98 5.54 21.22
N LEU A 536 29.02 6.41 20.91
CA LEU A 536 28.38 7.26 21.93
C LEU A 536 27.42 6.45 22.82
N SER A 537 26.66 5.52 22.25
CA SER A 537 25.80 4.61 23.02
C SER A 537 26.57 3.82 24.09
N ARG A 538 27.80 3.38 23.78
CA ARG A 538 28.72 2.72 24.72
C ARG A 538 29.06 3.58 25.92
N ILE A 539 29.33 4.88 25.72
CA ILE A 539 29.72 5.78 26.81
C ILE A 539 28.60 5.85 27.84
N PHE A 540 27.37 6.00 27.36
CA PHE A 540 26.19 5.97 28.24
C PHE A 540 25.97 4.62 28.91
N ALA A 541 26.24 3.49 28.24
CA ALA A 541 26.19 2.17 28.85
C ALA A 541 27.23 2.03 29.99
N LEU A 542 28.46 2.52 29.83
CA LEU A 542 29.46 2.52 30.90
C LEU A 542 29.04 3.41 32.08
N CYS A 543 28.51 4.61 31.79
CA CYS A 543 27.98 5.50 32.83
C CYS A 543 26.81 4.87 33.60
N LEU A 544 26.00 4.02 32.95
CA LEU A 544 24.91 3.28 33.57
C LEU A 544 25.42 2.30 34.64
N GLY A 545 26.55 1.62 34.40
CA GLY A 545 27.13 0.68 35.36
C GLY A 545 27.63 1.34 36.65
N HIS A 546 28.08 2.59 36.59
CA HIS A 546 28.66 3.29 37.74
C HIS A 546 27.69 4.22 38.47
N THR A 547 26.44 4.32 38.02
CA THR A 547 25.50 5.27 38.61
C THR A 547 24.73 4.66 39.77
N THR A 548 24.59 5.42 40.86
CA THR A 548 23.82 5.04 42.04
C THR A 548 22.45 5.70 42.09
N SER A 549 22.14 6.59 41.15
CA SER A 549 20.87 7.33 41.10
C SER A 549 19.94 6.74 40.05
N PHE A 550 18.72 6.39 40.46
CA PHE A 550 17.69 5.83 39.57
C PHE A 550 17.40 6.73 38.35
N LEU A 551 17.25 8.05 38.57
CA LEU A 551 16.96 8.97 37.47
C LEU A 551 18.10 9.02 36.44
N LYS A 552 19.35 9.06 36.91
CA LYS A 552 20.53 9.03 36.04
C LYS A 552 20.62 7.70 35.29
N ALA A 553 20.33 6.57 35.94
CA ALA A 553 20.29 5.26 35.31
C ALA A 553 19.25 5.21 34.17
N VAL A 554 18.03 5.71 34.40
CA VAL A 554 17.00 5.76 33.35
C VAL A 554 17.43 6.65 32.19
N ILE A 555 18.02 7.82 32.45
CA ILE A 555 18.51 8.74 31.40
C ILE A 555 19.60 8.07 30.57
N PHE A 556 20.60 7.45 31.22
CA PHE A 556 21.70 6.79 30.52
C PHE A 556 21.25 5.56 29.73
N ALA A 557 20.34 4.75 30.28
CA ALA A 557 19.73 3.64 29.57
C ALA A 557 18.95 4.11 28.33
N SER A 558 18.15 5.17 28.50
CA SER A 558 17.38 5.77 27.39
C SER A 558 18.29 6.30 26.30
N ALA A 559 19.31 7.09 26.67
CA ALA A 559 20.28 7.62 25.72
C ALA A 559 21.05 6.50 24.99
N SER A 560 21.45 5.44 25.70
CA SER A 560 22.15 4.30 25.11
C SER A 560 21.28 3.56 24.09
N ILE A 561 20.02 3.26 24.42
CA ILE A 561 19.08 2.56 23.51
C ILE A 561 18.66 3.46 22.34
N GLY A 562 18.37 4.74 22.61
CA GLY A 562 18.01 5.72 21.58
C GLY A 562 19.12 5.93 20.56
N LEU A 563 20.38 6.07 21.01
CA LEU A 563 21.51 6.19 20.09
C LEU A 563 21.77 4.90 19.30
N GLN A 564 21.52 3.73 19.90
CA GLN A 564 21.69 2.46 19.22
C GLN A 564 20.85 2.34 17.93
N THR A 565 19.73 3.06 17.80
CA THR A 565 18.91 3.04 16.56
C THR A 565 19.65 3.57 15.34
N PHE A 566 20.67 4.43 15.54
CA PHE A 566 21.51 4.97 14.46
C PHE A 566 22.29 3.87 13.73
N ASN A 567 22.45 2.69 14.35
CA ASN A 567 23.03 1.54 13.68
C ASN A 567 22.26 1.11 12.43
N GLN A 568 20.94 1.33 12.40
CA GLN A 568 20.12 0.96 11.26
C GLN A 568 20.49 1.77 10.02
N SER A 569 20.62 3.10 10.16
CA SER A 569 21.03 4.02 9.10
C SER A 569 22.54 3.98 8.78
N GLY A 570 23.33 3.36 9.66
CA GLY A 570 24.75 3.11 9.47
C GLY A 570 25.03 1.81 8.72
N ILE A 571 24.85 0.67 9.39
CA ILE A 571 25.39 -0.60 8.89
C ILE A 571 24.37 -1.49 8.19
N SER A 572 23.11 -1.45 8.64
CA SER A 572 22.06 -2.29 8.04
C SER A 572 21.82 -1.93 6.58
N VAL A 573 21.92 -0.64 6.23
CA VAL A 573 21.87 -0.16 4.83
C VAL A 573 23.18 -0.40 4.09
N ASN A 574 24.34 -0.36 4.78
CA ASN A 574 25.64 -0.56 4.15
C ASN A 574 25.82 -1.96 3.51
N ILE A 575 25.08 -2.98 3.98
CA ILE A 575 25.05 -4.31 3.35
C ILE A 575 24.46 -4.22 1.93
N GLN A 576 23.43 -3.39 1.75
CA GLN A 576 22.81 -3.15 0.46
C GLN A 576 23.71 -2.29 -0.44
N ASP A 577 24.42 -1.31 0.14
CA ASP A 577 25.40 -0.49 -0.57
C ASP A 577 26.59 -1.34 -1.09
N LEU A 578 27.01 -2.35 -0.33
CA LEU A 578 28.14 -3.22 -0.68
C LEU A 578 27.80 -4.22 -1.79
N ALA A 579 26.66 -4.89 -1.71
CA ALA A 579 26.37 -6.03 -2.59
C ALA A 579 24.88 -6.09 -2.97
N PRO A 580 24.37 -5.13 -3.75
CA PRO A 580 22.95 -5.04 -4.10
C PRO A 580 22.44 -6.28 -4.86
N SER A 581 23.27 -6.93 -5.69
CA SER A 581 22.91 -8.12 -6.46
C SER A 581 22.70 -9.37 -5.60
N CYS A 582 23.20 -9.37 -4.36
CA CYS A 582 23.07 -10.48 -3.43
C CYS A 582 22.73 -10.03 -1.99
N ALA A 583 22.10 -8.86 -1.87
CA ALA A 583 21.82 -8.21 -0.59
C ALA A 583 20.98 -9.09 0.35
N GLY A 584 19.99 -9.80 -0.18
CA GLY A 584 19.12 -10.69 0.61
C GLY A 584 19.88 -11.83 1.28
N PHE A 585 20.80 -12.48 0.57
CA PHE A 585 21.65 -13.51 1.17
C PHE A 585 22.60 -12.93 2.20
N LEU A 586 23.28 -11.82 1.88
CA LEU A 586 24.25 -11.22 2.78
C LEU A 586 23.58 -10.74 4.08
N PHE A 587 22.36 -10.21 3.95
CA PHE A 587 21.49 -9.90 5.08
C PHE A 587 21.11 -11.15 5.90
N GLY A 588 20.79 -12.27 5.25
CA GLY A 588 20.50 -13.55 5.93
C GLY A 588 21.69 -14.10 6.72
N VAL A 589 22.89 -14.07 6.14
CA VAL A 589 24.14 -14.45 6.84
C VAL A 589 24.41 -13.53 8.03
N ALA A 590 24.29 -12.21 7.82
CA ALA A 590 24.47 -11.24 8.89
C ALA A 590 23.44 -11.44 10.01
N ASN A 591 22.17 -11.74 9.68
CA ASN A 591 21.13 -12.00 10.67
C ASN A 591 21.35 -13.30 11.44
N THR A 592 21.89 -14.33 10.80
CA THR A 592 22.30 -15.58 11.48
C THR A 592 23.43 -15.30 12.47
N ALA A 593 24.44 -14.51 12.06
CA ALA A 593 25.50 -14.06 12.95
C ALA A 593 24.93 -13.27 14.14
N ARG A 594 24.01 -12.32 13.91
CA ARG A 594 23.30 -11.58 14.97
C ARG A 594 22.64 -12.51 16.00
N ALA A 595 21.97 -13.57 15.54
CA ALA A 595 21.33 -14.54 16.43
C ALA A 595 22.36 -15.31 17.29
N LEU A 596 23.49 -15.73 16.70
CA LEU A 596 24.58 -16.38 17.43
C LEU A 596 25.22 -15.45 18.47
N ALA A 597 25.35 -14.15 18.17
CA ALA A 597 25.75 -13.15 19.17
C ALA A 597 24.79 -13.11 20.36
N GLY A 598 23.48 -13.23 20.13
CA GLY A 598 22.48 -13.31 21.19
C GLY A 598 22.66 -14.53 22.09
N VAL A 599 22.97 -15.70 21.52
CA VAL A 599 23.26 -16.93 22.29
C VAL A 599 24.44 -16.69 23.24
N ILE A 600 25.58 -16.26 22.69
CA ILE A 600 26.82 -16.14 23.45
C ILE A 600 26.75 -14.97 24.43
N GLY A 601 26.31 -13.80 23.96
CA GLY A 601 26.29 -12.57 24.73
C GLY A 601 25.41 -12.66 25.97
N VAL A 602 24.17 -13.13 25.81
CA VAL A 602 23.21 -13.20 26.92
C VAL A 602 23.62 -14.25 27.96
N TYR A 603 24.13 -15.40 27.52
CA TYR A 603 24.66 -16.43 28.43
C TYR A 603 25.88 -15.94 29.19
N LEU A 604 26.86 -15.37 28.47
CA LEU A 604 28.10 -14.85 29.05
C LEU A 604 27.83 -13.75 30.07
N SER A 605 26.86 -12.86 29.80
CA SER A 605 26.45 -11.85 30.78
C SER A 605 25.95 -12.49 32.09
N GLY A 606 25.07 -13.49 32.02
CA GLY A 606 24.58 -14.19 33.22
C GLY A 606 25.70 -14.87 34.01
N TYR A 607 26.63 -15.52 33.31
CA TYR A 607 27.81 -16.12 33.93
C TYR A 607 28.72 -15.10 34.61
N LEU A 608 28.98 -13.96 33.96
CA LEU A 608 29.83 -12.91 34.49
C LEU A 608 29.22 -12.27 35.74
N ILE A 609 27.92 -11.98 35.75
CA ILE A 609 27.25 -11.43 36.93
C ILE A 609 27.39 -12.37 38.13
N GLU A 610 27.16 -13.68 37.91
CA GLU A 610 27.29 -14.67 38.98
C GLU A 610 28.73 -14.77 39.50
N ALA A 611 29.71 -14.71 38.59
CA ALA A 611 31.12 -14.89 38.94
C ALA A 611 31.72 -13.65 39.62
N THR A 612 31.33 -12.45 39.22
CA THR A 612 31.91 -11.20 39.74
C THR A 612 31.06 -10.53 40.81
N GLY A 613 29.77 -10.85 40.89
CA GLY A 613 28.81 -10.18 41.77
C GLY A 613 28.54 -8.72 41.39
N SER A 614 29.00 -8.25 40.23
CA SER A 614 28.88 -6.84 39.81
C SER A 614 28.19 -6.69 38.46
N TRP A 615 27.22 -5.77 38.41
CA TRP A 615 26.54 -5.36 37.19
C TRP A 615 27.44 -4.56 36.25
N THR A 616 28.53 -3.94 36.74
CA THR A 616 29.48 -3.16 35.92
C THR A 616 30.09 -4.02 34.81
N CYS A 617 30.37 -5.29 35.10
CA CYS A 617 31.00 -6.22 34.17
C CYS A 617 30.18 -6.43 32.88
N ILE A 618 28.85 -6.33 32.94
CA ILE A 618 28.00 -6.44 31.73
C ILE A 618 28.20 -5.21 30.84
N PHE A 619 28.19 -4.02 31.43
CA PHE A 619 28.34 -2.77 30.68
C PHE A 619 29.75 -2.64 30.11
N ASP A 620 30.76 -3.12 30.82
CA ASP A 620 32.12 -3.27 30.31
C ASP A 620 32.17 -4.25 29.13
N LEU A 621 31.51 -5.40 29.23
CA LEU A 621 31.39 -6.36 28.12
C LEU A 621 30.74 -5.72 26.89
N VAL A 622 29.61 -5.03 27.08
CA VAL A 622 28.91 -4.28 26.01
C VAL A 622 29.84 -3.23 25.38
N ALA A 623 30.63 -2.53 26.19
CA ALA A 623 31.57 -1.53 25.72
C ALA A 623 32.72 -2.13 24.90
N ILE A 624 33.28 -3.26 25.34
CA ILE A 624 34.34 -3.98 24.62
C ILE A 624 33.83 -4.47 23.28
N ILE A 625 32.67 -5.14 23.26
CA ILE A 625 32.07 -5.67 22.03
C ILE A 625 31.73 -4.55 21.06
N SER A 626 31.19 -3.43 21.55
CA SER A 626 30.86 -2.26 20.73
C SER A 626 32.10 -1.58 20.16
N ASN A 627 33.20 -1.50 20.92
CA ASN A 627 34.48 -0.98 20.44
C ASN A 627 35.10 -1.84 19.34
N LEU A 628 35.05 -3.18 19.50
CA LEU A 628 35.53 -4.10 18.47
C LEU A 628 34.73 -3.94 17.16
N GLY A 629 33.40 -3.86 17.27
CA GLY A 629 32.53 -3.63 16.11
C GLY A 629 32.71 -2.27 15.46
N LEU A 630 32.88 -1.21 16.26
CA LEU A 630 33.12 0.14 15.75
C LEU A 630 34.50 0.24 15.08
N GLY A 631 35.55 -0.25 15.74
CA GLY A 631 36.92 -0.20 15.24
C GLY A 631 37.08 -0.96 13.92
N THR A 632 36.52 -2.17 13.83
CA THR A 632 36.54 -2.95 12.57
C THR A 632 35.83 -2.22 11.44
N PHE A 633 34.68 -1.59 11.69
CA PHE A 633 33.95 -0.83 10.67
C PHE A 633 34.65 0.48 10.27
N LEU A 634 35.27 1.19 11.22
CA LEU A 634 35.99 2.43 10.91
C LEU A 634 37.24 2.16 10.05
N VAL A 635 37.95 1.06 10.31
CA VAL A 635 39.18 0.71 9.59
C VAL A 635 38.87 0.09 8.22
N PHE A 636 37.97 -0.90 8.16
CA PHE A 636 37.77 -1.73 6.97
C PHE A 636 36.45 -1.45 6.21
N GLY A 637 35.54 -0.66 6.80
CA GLY A 637 34.24 -0.34 6.20
C GLY A 637 34.38 0.47 4.91
N LYS A 638 33.67 0.02 3.88
CA LYS A 638 33.51 0.67 2.58
C LYS A 638 32.02 0.64 2.19
N ALA A 639 31.61 1.61 1.38
CA ALA A 639 30.24 1.72 0.82
C ALA A 639 30.25 1.70 -0.71
N GLN A 640 31.31 1.13 -1.30
CA GLN A 640 31.42 0.93 -2.74
C GLN A 640 30.98 -0.49 -3.07
N ARG A 641 30.24 -0.65 -4.18
CA ARG A 641 29.76 -1.93 -4.67
C ARG A 641 30.92 -2.91 -4.90
N VAL A 642 30.82 -4.13 -4.35
CA VAL A 642 31.88 -5.17 -4.39
C VAL A 642 31.47 -6.46 -5.10
N ASP A 643 30.26 -6.52 -5.66
CA ASP A 643 29.67 -7.71 -6.29
C ASP A 643 29.74 -7.71 -7.84
N LEU A 644 30.40 -6.73 -8.45
CA LEU A 644 30.72 -6.74 -9.88
C LEU A 644 31.90 -7.68 -10.15
N THR A 645 31.76 -8.54 -11.16
CA THR A 645 32.89 -9.29 -11.74
C THR A 645 33.87 -8.31 -12.39
N PRO A 646 35.19 -8.59 -12.34
CA PRO A 646 36.22 -7.69 -12.87
C PRO A 646 36.10 -7.35 -14.36
N ASP A 647 35.24 -8.02 -15.13
CA ASP A 647 34.99 -7.73 -16.55
C ASP A 647 34.10 -6.48 -16.80
N HIS A 648 33.65 -5.79 -15.75
CA HIS A 648 32.76 -4.61 -15.85
C HIS A 648 33.28 -3.36 -15.13
N GLU A 649 34.57 -3.29 -14.77
CA GLU A 649 35.15 -2.06 -14.19
C GLU A 649 35.51 -0.98 -15.25
N ASP A 650 35.41 -1.27 -16.56
CA ASP A 650 35.85 -0.39 -17.66
C ASP A 650 34.73 0.17 -18.57
N LEU A 651 33.48 0.33 -18.09
CA LEU A 651 32.40 1.01 -18.86
C LEU A 651 31.74 2.15 -18.09
#